data_AF-A0A356ZC66-F1
#
_entry.id   AF-A0A356ZC66-F1
#
_cell.length_a   1.000
_cell.length_b   1.000
_cell.length_c   1.000
_cell.angle_alpha   90.00
_cell.angle_beta   90.00
_cell.angle_gamma   90.00
#
_symmetry.space_group_name_H-M   'P 1'
#
loop_
_entity.id
_entity.type
_entity.pdbx_description
1 polymer ?
#
loop_
_entity_poly.entity_id
_entity_poly.type
_entity_poly.pdbx_seq_one_letter_code
_entity_poly.pdbx_strand_id
1 'polypeptide(L)'
;MKVPLAPMKLFDFTPISYGLQHGILWQAAVLPSLPAEASALPLTGSPVIRPFTDTLNARIGNAGEAAIPYQLIYDQAKPDALPSTLTGYAWGTLVKVAIRRIRQSENQTAMMKNTYEIIGLDQAGKQLVYRLLQQLAVRETADDKVYLMYDTGSNSPVPTGFSSDAVDDSNTYILKTNLTTETADNNLLMARASNEPPLSGKYFAALLCPRAFLTLLWECSVIGGGYYLNYSGTGNAGLPDSIFAQDGNGQLWLVFLYGPQSAGSLPDRKLYSFNNCAVLGVNLDDGTGNVFVEAANNAEVTKNPTLKPGNLGFDMMLYNPEITPPGTAAQLTAQQLYSLMGYKLIKDTGNLFIETPEALPASPTEAGDPGETARDRMLRRKQRRAGIASNEVLPYWHLEQVLPVAKFAARHPLPLCPPLPDPGDDPYAGVLNGAKAPLAVWFTDVFGNVSQGYPQPSNDAAVPSLLLASGYTDPMIGLGKWPAVASNYLITVSPQPSVAVLKVESSFDAASFLPGMTRTLAMVQEQAAQQTERYQSIYYQCAQPDVRFALRTSLSQNPGSQPDMLPVDKTIYQRFAAAAYLTLQNIRRLLPVTANTAQTPTLESISADYGVSYAELAAVNGDRFISDLFGAAQVETPLYITSAFGDSARSLTRRLAEQGVTIQPVDLLLLDNNTILSLNPGTVLSITRTPVPGVTTPLSLEQAAAAALCSVTGYAAANADLTGWLKPGCTLSYQGLSLTVEITEPDGPTQSFNMIARRFITELNADSRTTGVMIAAANTTRDDIFQPDVTTYKADYVVQRNDTLLSNHSGCSKENLAALNTDTVNLFSAGAAVYYGAKNRTPQGTLNEFCHT
;
A
#
# COMPACT_ATOMS: atom_id res chain seq x y z
N MET A 1 22.16 34.06 41.84
CA MET A 1 21.29 33.18 41.03
C MET A 1 21.07 33.85 39.69
N LYS A 2 21.25 33.16 38.56
CA LYS A 2 21.08 33.71 37.20
C LYS A 2 19.73 33.31 36.61
N VAL A 3 19.33 32.05 36.79
CA VAL A 3 17.99 31.53 36.47
C VAL A 3 17.38 31.01 37.77
N PRO A 4 16.18 31.48 38.15
CA PRO A 4 15.53 31.03 39.38
C PRO A 4 15.15 29.56 39.32
N LEU A 5 15.07 28.92 40.49
CA LEU A 5 14.54 27.56 40.63
C LEU A 5 13.13 27.48 40.03
N ALA A 6 12.95 26.60 39.05
CA ALA A 6 11.69 26.42 38.34
C ALA A 6 11.41 24.95 38.03
N PRO A 7 10.13 24.58 37.81
CA PRO A 7 9.81 23.27 37.27
C PRO A 7 10.26 23.19 35.80
N MET A 8 10.83 22.06 35.41
CA MET A 8 11.12 21.80 34.00
C MET A 8 9.80 21.75 33.22
N LYS A 9 9.82 22.24 31.98
CA LYS A 9 8.69 22.07 31.06
C LYS A 9 8.46 20.57 30.85
N LEU A 10 7.19 20.17 30.79
CA LEU A 10 6.77 18.79 30.50
C LEU A 10 6.85 18.43 29.02
N PHE A 11 6.80 19.45 28.17
CA PHE A 11 6.81 19.31 26.72
C PHE A 11 7.28 20.60 26.07
N ASP A 12 7.80 20.46 24.86
CA ASP A 12 8.06 21.55 23.94
C ASP A 12 7.21 21.40 22.69
N PHE A 13 6.95 22.51 22.01
CA PHE A 13 6.26 22.52 20.73
C PHE A 13 7.28 22.65 19.62
N THR A 14 7.28 21.70 18.68
CA THR A 14 8.09 21.79 17.46
C THR A 14 7.18 21.98 16.26
N PRO A 15 7.55 22.82 15.28
CA PRO A 15 6.82 22.93 14.03
C PRO A 15 6.62 21.57 13.36
N ILE A 16 5.47 21.39 12.71
CA ILE A 16 5.24 20.23 11.85
C ILE A 16 5.85 20.53 10.47
N SER A 17 6.75 19.65 10.03
CA SER A 17 7.41 19.75 8.73
C SER A 17 6.90 18.70 7.76
N TYR A 18 6.62 19.14 6.53
CA TYR A 18 6.23 18.29 5.40
C TYR A 18 7.37 18.24 4.39
N GLY A 19 8.11 17.13 4.33
CA GLY A 19 9.26 16.98 3.43
C GLY A 19 8.88 16.98 1.95
N LEU A 20 9.68 17.64 1.11
CA LEU A 20 9.56 17.70 -0.35
C LEU A 20 10.79 17.05 -1.01
N GLN A 21 10.93 15.74 -0.83
CA GLN A 21 12.18 15.01 -1.09
C GLN A 21 12.56 14.87 -2.58
N HIS A 22 11.62 15.00 -3.52
CA HIS A 22 11.89 14.80 -4.94
C HIS A 22 11.71 16.11 -5.72
N GLY A 23 12.81 16.66 -6.23
CA GLY A 23 12.81 17.76 -7.18
C GLY A 23 12.83 17.27 -8.63
N ILE A 24 11.91 17.76 -9.45
CA ILE A 24 11.91 17.53 -10.91
C ILE A 24 12.55 18.75 -11.55
N LEU A 25 13.70 18.56 -12.20
CA LEU A 25 14.40 19.62 -12.92
C LEU A 25 13.53 20.15 -14.07
N TRP A 26 13.38 21.46 -14.19
CA TRP A 26 12.64 22.09 -15.28
C TRP A 26 13.58 22.93 -16.15
N GLN A 27 13.85 22.44 -17.36
CA GLN A 27 14.60 23.13 -18.41
C GLN A 27 13.68 24.09 -19.15
N ALA A 28 13.45 25.28 -18.58
CA ALA A 28 12.55 26.27 -19.12
C ALA A 28 13.25 27.19 -20.14
N ALA A 29 12.78 27.24 -21.38
CA ALA A 29 13.24 28.24 -22.36
C ALA A 29 12.84 29.67 -21.97
N VAL A 30 11.71 29.83 -21.26
CA VAL A 30 11.29 31.07 -20.59
C VAL A 30 11.15 30.77 -19.11
N LEU A 31 11.95 31.44 -18.28
CA LEU A 31 11.94 31.22 -16.84
C LEU A 31 10.59 31.63 -16.22
N PRO A 32 10.05 30.86 -15.25
CA PRO A 32 8.84 31.22 -14.54
C PRO A 32 9.03 32.54 -13.77
N SER A 33 8.00 33.37 -13.74
CA SER A 33 7.98 34.55 -12.88
C SER A 33 7.83 34.11 -11.42
N LEU A 34 8.87 34.28 -10.62
CA LEU A 34 8.91 33.92 -9.21
C LEU A 34 9.26 35.14 -8.35
N PRO A 35 8.87 35.15 -7.05
CA PRO A 35 9.26 36.21 -6.13
C PRO A 35 10.78 36.39 -6.07
N ALA A 36 11.26 37.64 -5.99
CA ALA A 36 12.69 37.91 -5.95
C ALA A 36 13.33 37.41 -4.64
N GLU A 37 14.52 36.81 -4.70
CA GLU A 37 15.28 36.48 -3.50
C GLU A 37 15.84 37.75 -2.83
N ALA A 38 15.53 37.92 -1.55
CA ALA A 38 16.23 38.89 -0.71
C ALA A 38 17.59 38.31 -0.31
N SER A 39 18.60 38.47 -1.17
CA SER A 39 20.05 38.29 -0.95
C SER A 39 20.73 36.96 -1.37
N ALA A 40 21.75 37.15 -2.22
CA ALA A 40 23.07 36.50 -2.28
C ALA A 40 23.25 35.08 -2.85
N LEU A 41 22.26 34.48 -3.52
CA LEU A 41 22.54 33.37 -4.44
C LEU A 41 22.32 33.84 -5.89
N PRO A 42 23.30 33.68 -6.79
CA PRO A 42 23.07 33.98 -8.20
C PRO A 42 21.92 33.09 -8.71
N LEU A 43 20.96 33.68 -9.43
CA LEU A 43 19.89 33.00 -10.18
C LEU A 43 20.44 32.16 -11.36
N THR A 44 21.59 31.52 -11.18
CA THR A 44 22.21 30.60 -12.12
C THR A 44 21.80 29.18 -11.74
N GLY A 45 20.69 28.72 -12.30
CA GLY A 45 20.20 27.36 -12.16
C GLY A 45 18.86 27.19 -12.87
N SER A 46 18.59 26.01 -13.43
CA SER A 46 17.27 25.69 -13.98
C SER A 46 16.25 25.58 -12.84
N PRO A 47 15.01 26.06 -13.02
CA PRO A 47 13.96 25.95 -12.01
C PRO A 47 13.69 24.48 -11.66
N VAL A 48 13.15 24.25 -10.46
CA VAL A 48 12.81 22.90 -9.99
C VAL A 48 11.37 22.87 -9.47
N ILE A 49 10.63 21.85 -9.89
CA ILE A 49 9.27 21.60 -9.41
C ILE A 49 9.34 20.51 -8.32
N ARG A 50 8.79 20.82 -7.15
CA ARG A 50 8.72 19.93 -5.98
C ARG A 50 7.26 19.56 -5.72
N PRO A 51 6.77 18.40 -6.18
CA PRO A 51 5.42 17.94 -5.88
C PRO A 51 5.21 17.74 -4.38
N PHE A 52 4.00 18.03 -3.89
CA PHE A 52 3.64 17.81 -2.49
C PHE A 52 3.46 16.32 -2.18
N THR A 53 3.75 15.94 -0.95
CA THR A 53 3.41 14.62 -0.42
C THR A 53 1.90 14.48 -0.25
N ASP A 54 1.42 13.23 -0.25
CA ASP A 54 0.01 12.93 0.03
C ASP A 54 -0.45 13.46 1.39
N THR A 55 0.45 13.49 2.38
CA THR A 55 0.19 14.04 3.71
C THR A 55 -0.08 15.54 3.68
N LEU A 56 0.69 16.31 2.91
CA LEU A 56 0.48 17.74 2.74
C LEU A 56 -0.78 18.01 1.90
N ASN A 57 -0.99 17.27 0.81
CA ASN A 57 -2.20 17.37 -0.02
C ASN A 57 -3.48 17.10 0.79
N ALA A 58 -3.48 16.06 1.63
CA ALA A 58 -4.59 15.74 2.51
C ALA A 58 -4.80 16.83 3.59
N ARG A 59 -3.72 17.39 4.13
CA ARG A 59 -3.81 18.48 5.10
C ARG A 59 -4.47 19.73 4.50
N ILE A 60 -4.04 20.14 3.32
CA ILE A 60 -4.59 21.29 2.58
C ILE A 60 -6.06 21.03 2.24
N GLY A 61 -6.40 19.83 1.77
CA GLY A 61 -7.79 19.45 1.47
C GLY A 61 -8.74 19.55 2.67
N ASN A 62 -8.24 19.31 3.89
CA ASN A 62 -9.03 19.33 5.12
C ASN A 62 -9.09 20.70 5.82
N ALA A 63 -8.15 21.61 5.53
CA ALA A 63 -8.03 22.89 6.25
C ALA A 63 -9.20 23.87 5.97
N GLY A 64 -9.98 23.65 4.90
CA GLY A 64 -10.94 24.64 4.40
C GLY A 64 -10.24 25.92 3.94
N GLU A 65 -10.99 27.00 3.73
CA GLU A 65 -10.46 28.31 3.29
C GLU A 65 -9.72 29.11 4.39
N ALA A 66 -9.60 28.56 5.61
CA ALA A 66 -8.84 29.17 6.70
C ALA A 66 -7.33 29.00 6.45
N ALA A 67 -6.82 29.77 5.49
CA ALA A 67 -5.51 29.56 4.89
C ALA A 67 -4.36 29.98 5.83
N ILE A 68 -3.70 28.98 6.39
CA ILE A 68 -2.44 29.13 7.12
C ILE A 68 -1.35 29.53 6.10
N PRO A 69 -0.54 30.57 6.36
CA PRO A 69 0.61 30.88 5.52
C PRO A 69 1.70 29.82 5.75
N TYR A 70 2.19 29.24 4.67
CA TYR A 70 3.27 28.25 4.71
C TYR A 70 4.56 28.82 4.11
N GLN A 71 5.68 28.28 4.55
CA GLN A 71 7.00 28.64 4.05
C GLN A 71 7.80 27.39 3.66
N LEU A 72 8.60 27.51 2.60
CA LEU A 72 9.63 26.52 2.29
C LEU A 72 10.86 26.77 3.17
N ILE A 73 11.38 25.71 3.76
CA ILE A 73 12.61 25.72 4.52
C ILE A 73 13.58 24.75 3.88
N TYR A 74 14.83 25.18 3.76
CA TYR A 74 15.95 24.36 3.33
C TYR A 74 16.89 24.14 4.50
N ASP A 75 17.05 22.87 4.88
CA ASP A 75 17.98 22.42 5.91
C ASP A 75 19.15 21.71 5.23
N GLN A 76 20.31 22.36 5.23
CA GLN A 76 21.52 21.79 4.65
C GLN A 76 22.03 20.68 5.56
N ALA A 77 22.43 19.55 4.98
CA ALA A 77 23.12 18.44 5.64
C ALA A 77 24.56 18.79 6.05
N LYS A 78 24.79 20.03 6.47
CA LYS A 78 26.01 20.50 7.12
C LYS A 78 25.73 20.56 8.62
N PRO A 79 26.58 19.96 9.47
CA PRO A 79 26.37 19.93 10.93
C PRO A 79 26.19 21.30 11.60
N ASP A 80 26.53 22.37 10.89
CA ASP A 80 26.60 23.75 11.36
C ASP A 80 25.71 24.72 10.55
N ALA A 81 24.95 24.25 9.58
CA ALA A 81 23.98 25.10 8.88
C ALA A 81 22.68 25.16 9.68
N LEU A 82 22.10 26.35 9.81
CA LEU A 82 20.74 26.48 10.31
C LEU A 82 19.77 26.34 9.13
N PRO A 83 18.58 25.75 9.36
CA PRO A 83 17.51 25.79 8.37
C PRO A 83 17.21 27.23 7.97
N SER A 84 17.10 27.46 6.67
CA SER A 84 16.87 28.79 6.09
C SER A 84 15.56 28.80 5.33
N THR A 85 14.78 29.87 5.51
CA THR A 85 13.53 30.06 4.76
C THR A 85 13.85 30.47 3.33
N LEU A 86 13.34 29.71 2.36
CA LEU A 86 13.47 30.06 0.94
C LEU A 86 12.48 31.17 0.59
N THR A 87 12.90 32.09 -0.28
CA THR A 87 12.05 33.22 -0.72
C THR A 87 11.75 33.18 -2.22
N GLY A 88 12.68 32.68 -3.04
CA GLY A 88 12.58 32.55 -4.50
C GLY A 88 11.74 31.36 -4.99
N TYR A 89 10.51 31.22 -4.49
CA TYR A 89 9.59 30.16 -4.88
C TYR A 89 8.14 30.65 -4.95
N ALA A 90 7.32 29.94 -5.71
CA ALA A 90 5.86 30.10 -5.75
C ALA A 90 5.17 28.75 -5.55
N TRP A 91 3.97 28.76 -4.99
CA TRP A 91 3.09 27.59 -5.01
C TRP A 91 2.44 27.45 -6.38
N GLY A 92 2.20 26.22 -6.81
CA GLY A 92 1.66 25.94 -8.15
C GLY A 92 0.68 24.77 -8.18
N THR A 93 0.04 24.63 -9.33
CA THR A 93 -0.81 23.48 -9.67
C THR A 93 -0.20 22.77 -10.87
N LEU A 94 0.32 21.57 -10.65
CA LEU A 94 0.84 20.67 -11.68
C LEU A 94 -0.23 19.63 -12.05
N VAL A 95 -0.59 19.55 -13.33
CA VAL A 95 -1.54 18.56 -13.85
C VAL A 95 -1.03 17.91 -15.12
N LYS A 96 -1.43 16.66 -15.34
CA LYS A 96 -1.07 15.90 -16.53
C LYS A 96 -2.20 15.93 -17.56
N VAL A 97 -1.86 16.22 -18.82
CA VAL A 97 -2.77 16.32 -19.96
C VAL A 97 -2.42 15.24 -20.97
N ALA A 98 -3.38 14.37 -21.30
CA ALA A 98 -3.25 13.39 -22.36
C ALA A 98 -3.59 14.03 -23.72
N ILE A 99 -2.74 13.81 -24.72
CA ILE A 99 -2.90 14.35 -26.08
C ILE A 99 -2.67 13.26 -27.13
N ARG A 100 -3.14 13.51 -28.36
CA ARG A 100 -2.96 12.60 -29.51
C ARG A 100 -2.65 13.37 -30.78
N ARG A 101 -1.78 12.83 -31.63
CA ARG A 101 -1.53 13.38 -32.98
C ARG A 101 -2.70 13.12 -33.91
N ILE A 102 -2.94 14.06 -34.82
CA ILE A 102 -4.01 13.96 -35.81
C ILE A 102 -3.39 13.84 -37.19
N ARG A 103 -3.96 12.97 -38.04
CA ARG A 103 -3.58 12.85 -39.45
C ARG A 103 -4.22 13.97 -40.28
N GLN A 104 -3.50 14.48 -41.28
CA GLN A 104 -4.02 15.54 -42.16
C GLN A 104 -5.26 15.11 -42.96
N SER A 105 -5.36 13.83 -43.31
CA SER A 105 -6.56 13.21 -43.88
C SER A 105 -6.51 11.68 -43.67
N GLU A 106 -7.66 10.99 -43.78
CA GLU A 106 -7.74 9.52 -43.61
C GLU A 106 -6.82 8.75 -44.56
N ASN A 107 -6.51 9.32 -45.74
CA ASN A 107 -5.72 8.68 -46.80
C ASN A 107 -4.25 9.13 -46.85
N GLN A 108 -3.78 9.91 -45.88
CA GLN A 108 -2.38 10.37 -45.81
C GLN A 108 -1.71 9.96 -44.49
N THR A 109 -0.42 9.63 -44.55
CA THR A 109 0.42 9.34 -43.38
C THR A 109 0.96 10.60 -42.71
N ALA A 110 0.83 11.77 -43.35
CA ALA A 110 1.29 13.05 -42.82
C ALA A 110 0.41 13.52 -41.65
N MET A 111 1.04 13.90 -40.53
CA MET A 111 0.37 14.45 -39.34
C MET A 111 0.08 15.95 -39.53
N MET A 112 -1.02 16.45 -38.95
CA MET A 112 -1.30 17.89 -38.91
C MET A 112 -0.19 18.60 -38.13
N LYS A 113 0.40 19.61 -38.74
CA LYS A 113 1.45 20.39 -38.09
C LYS A 113 0.85 21.17 -36.92
N ASN A 114 1.54 21.15 -35.78
CA ASN A 114 1.25 21.96 -34.59
C ASN A 114 -0.16 21.78 -33.98
N THR A 115 -0.92 20.76 -34.39
CA THR A 115 -2.29 20.54 -33.95
C THR A 115 -2.43 19.16 -33.32
N TYR A 116 -2.93 19.11 -32.09
CA TYR A 116 -3.02 17.90 -31.29
C TYR A 116 -4.42 17.80 -30.68
N GLU A 117 -4.99 16.60 -30.66
CA GLU A 117 -6.26 16.35 -29.99
C GLU A 117 -6.01 16.24 -28.49
N ILE A 118 -6.82 16.92 -27.69
CA ILE A 118 -6.78 16.81 -26.25
C ILE A 118 -7.70 15.65 -25.86
N ILE A 119 -7.15 14.64 -25.20
CA ILE A 119 -7.93 13.53 -24.63
C ILE A 119 -8.52 13.99 -23.28
N GLY A 120 -7.73 14.70 -22.48
CA GLY A 120 -8.15 15.32 -21.22
C GLY A 120 -7.22 15.06 -20.04
N LEU A 121 -7.70 15.40 -18.86
CA LEU A 121 -7.06 15.24 -17.55
C LEU A 121 -7.50 13.92 -16.88
N ASP A 122 -6.68 13.40 -15.96
CA ASP A 122 -7.09 12.35 -15.05
C ASP A 122 -8.07 12.85 -13.96
N GLN A 123 -8.59 11.95 -13.12
CA GLN A 123 -9.60 12.31 -12.11
C GLN A 123 -9.08 13.33 -11.09
N ALA A 124 -7.81 13.24 -10.69
CA ALA A 124 -7.19 14.16 -9.74
C ALA A 124 -7.00 15.56 -10.38
N GLY A 125 -6.50 15.60 -11.61
CA GLY A 125 -6.33 16.81 -12.40
C GLY A 125 -7.66 17.54 -12.64
N LYS A 126 -8.74 16.82 -12.95
CA LYS A 126 -10.08 17.41 -13.09
C LYS A 126 -10.54 18.14 -11.82
N GLN A 127 -10.31 17.54 -10.65
CA GLN A 127 -10.69 18.15 -9.37
C GLN A 127 -9.83 19.37 -9.02
N LEU A 128 -8.52 19.29 -9.27
CA LEU A 128 -7.60 20.41 -9.05
C LEU A 128 -7.93 21.60 -9.95
N VAL A 129 -8.11 21.37 -11.25
CA VAL A 129 -8.48 22.44 -12.20
C VAL A 129 -9.85 23.01 -11.85
N TYR A 130 -10.81 22.21 -11.41
CA TYR A 130 -12.11 22.73 -10.94
C TYR A 130 -11.96 23.69 -9.76
N ARG A 131 -11.21 23.32 -8.72
CA ARG A 131 -10.95 24.19 -7.55
C ARG A 131 -10.19 25.45 -7.95
N LEU A 132 -9.24 25.33 -8.87
CA LEU A 132 -8.52 26.48 -9.42
C LEU A 132 -9.46 27.42 -10.18
N LEU A 133 -10.36 26.90 -11.01
CA LEU A 133 -11.37 27.69 -11.72
C LEU A 133 -12.33 28.41 -10.77
N GLN A 134 -12.69 27.77 -9.65
CA GLN A 134 -13.46 28.43 -8.59
C GLN A 134 -12.68 29.63 -8.00
N GLN A 135 -11.38 29.48 -7.77
CA GLN A 135 -10.53 30.58 -7.29
C GLN A 135 -10.41 31.70 -8.33
N LEU A 136 -10.15 31.38 -9.59
CA LEU A 136 -10.05 32.35 -10.68
C LEU A 136 -11.39 33.06 -10.95
N ALA A 137 -12.52 32.43 -10.61
CA ALA A 137 -13.82 33.08 -10.63
C ALA A 137 -13.96 34.19 -9.59
N VAL A 138 -13.27 34.06 -8.45
CA VAL A 138 -13.23 35.08 -7.39
C VAL A 138 -12.22 36.17 -7.72
N ARG A 139 -11.00 35.80 -8.14
CA ARG A 139 -9.92 36.73 -8.45
C ARG A 139 -9.00 36.17 -9.53
N GLU A 140 -8.93 36.89 -10.65
CA GLU A 140 -8.00 36.67 -11.76
C GLU A 140 -7.07 37.90 -11.85
N THR A 141 -5.80 37.69 -12.15
CA THR A 141 -4.81 38.76 -12.31
C THR A 141 -4.00 38.59 -13.60
N ALA A 142 -3.36 39.65 -14.06
CA ALA A 142 -2.52 39.62 -15.26
C ALA A 142 -1.24 38.76 -15.07
N ASP A 143 -0.88 38.45 -13.83
CA ASP A 143 0.27 37.62 -13.46
C ASP A 143 -0.05 36.12 -13.38
N ASP A 144 -1.32 35.74 -13.57
CA ASP A 144 -1.72 34.34 -13.70
C ASP A 144 -1.09 33.74 -14.97
N LYS A 145 -0.35 32.63 -14.83
CA LYS A 145 0.42 32.05 -15.93
C LYS A 145 0.30 30.54 -16.00
N VAL A 146 0.15 30.05 -17.24
CA VAL A 146 0.13 28.62 -17.59
C VAL A 146 1.41 28.32 -18.36
N TYR A 147 2.16 27.33 -17.91
CA TYR A 147 3.33 26.82 -18.63
C TYR A 147 3.03 25.40 -19.09
N LEU A 148 3.26 25.15 -20.39
CA LEU A 148 3.18 23.82 -20.99
C LEU A 148 4.58 23.19 -21.01
N MET A 149 4.67 21.97 -20.54
CA MET A 149 5.91 21.23 -20.39
C MET A 149 5.75 19.81 -20.93
N TYR A 150 6.85 19.18 -21.29
CA TYR A 150 6.91 17.77 -21.63
C TYR A 150 8.08 17.08 -20.93
N ASP A 151 7.96 15.77 -20.74
CA ASP A 151 8.99 14.96 -20.08
C ASP A 151 10.21 14.80 -21.00
N THR A 152 11.40 14.88 -20.39
CA THR A 152 12.69 14.66 -21.05
C THR A 152 13.22 13.24 -20.85
N GLY A 153 12.60 12.46 -19.96
CA GLY A 153 12.88 11.05 -19.72
C GLY A 153 12.11 10.09 -20.64
N SER A 154 12.67 8.91 -20.88
CA SER A 154 12.02 7.83 -21.63
C SER A 154 10.84 7.24 -20.85
N ASN A 155 9.59 7.44 -21.30
CA ASN A 155 8.35 6.70 -20.94
C ASN A 155 8.23 6.13 -19.50
N SER A 156 8.76 6.82 -18.49
CA SER A 156 8.68 6.45 -17.08
C SER A 156 7.40 7.04 -16.49
N PRO A 157 6.69 6.36 -15.57
CA PRO A 157 5.53 6.94 -14.89
C PRO A 157 5.91 8.12 -13.97
N VAL A 158 7.20 8.26 -13.61
CA VAL A 158 7.74 9.40 -12.85
C VAL A 158 8.66 10.21 -13.79
N PRO A 159 8.34 11.49 -14.06
CA PRO A 159 9.18 12.35 -14.89
C PRO A 159 10.57 12.54 -14.27
N THR A 160 11.62 12.31 -15.07
CA THR A 160 13.01 12.53 -14.62
C THR A 160 13.46 13.97 -14.84
N GLY A 161 12.70 14.74 -15.62
CA GLY A 161 12.89 16.17 -15.83
C GLY A 161 11.88 16.72 -16.85
N PHE A 162 11.50 17.98 -16.71
CA PHE A 162 10.64 18.68 -17.66
C PHE A 162 11.43 19.61 -18.57
N SER A 163 10.94 19.80 -19.78
CA SER A 163 11.37 20.86 -20.69
C SER A 163 10.15 21.64 -21.20
N SER A 164 10.33 22.95 -21.44
CA SER A 164 9.31 23.81 -22.04
C SER A 164 9.93 24.77 -23.02
N ASP A 165 9.27 24.97 -24.17
CA ASP A 165 9.71 25.90 -25.20
C ASP A 165 9.30 27.34 -24.90
N ALA A 166 9.92 28.28 -25.64
CA ALA A 166 9.40 29.65 -25.74
C ALA A 166 8.22 29.62 -26.72
N VAL A 167 7.01 29.49 -26.19
CA VAL A 167 5.77 29.46 -26.97
C VAL A 167 5.25 30.87 -27.23
N ASP A 168 4.56 31.03 -28.37
CA ASP A 168 3.74 32.19 -28.64
C ASP A 168 2.39 32.01 -27.91
N ASP A 169 2.24 32.68 -26.77
CA ASP A 169 1.05 32.59 -25.90
C ASP A 169 -0.25 33.02 -26.62
N SER A 170 -0.16 33.85 -27.66
CA SER A 170 -1.31 34.32 -28.43
C SER A 170 -1.75 33.33 -29.52
N ASN A 171 -0.79 32.59 -30.07
CA ASN A 171 -1.01 31.58 -31.12
C ASN A 171 -1.02 30.14 -30.59
N THR A 172 -0.78 29.92 -29.31
CA THR A 172 -0.99 28.64 -28.62
C THR A 172 -2.37 28.66 -27.95
N TYR A 173 -3.29 27.81 -28.38
CA TYR A 173 -4.70 27.88 -27.95
C TYR A 173 -5.42 26.53 -27.98
N ILE A 174 -6.54 26.45 -27.24
CA ILE A 174 -7.51 25.35 -27.33
C ILE A 174 -8.71 25.78 -28.17
N LEU A 175 -9.08 24.94 -29.13
CA LEU A 175 -10.28 25.07 -29.96
C LEU A 175 -11.27 23.94 -29.66
N LYS A 176 -12.54 24.28 -29.43
CA LYS A 176 -13.66 23.37 -29.24
C LYS A 176 -14.46 23.23 -30.54
N THR A 177 -14.60 22.01 -31.05
CA THR A 177 -15.29 21.73 -32.32
C THR A 177 -16.45 20.74 -32.20
N ASN A 178 -16.65 20.11 -31.03
CA ASN A 178 -17.83 19.29 -30.73
C ASN A 178 -19.08 20.16 -30.51
N LEU A 179 -19.49 20.87 -31.56
CA LEU A 179 -20.72 21.62 -31.58
C LEU A 179 -21.86 20.63 -31.89
N THR A 180 -22.67 20.29 -30.88
CA THR A 180 -23.98 19.65 -31.14
C THR A 180 -24.85 20.63 -31.91
N THR A 181 -25.74 20.10 -32.75
CA THR A 181 -26.71 20.80 -33.61
C THR A 181 -27.78 21.57 -32.83
N GLU A 182 -27.40 22.41 -31.87
CA GLU A 182 -28.26 23.46 -31.35
C GLU A 182 -27.82 24.79 -31.94
N THR A 183 -28.65 25.22 -32.90
CA THR A 183 -29.00 26.60 -33.23
C THR A 183 -27.82 27.55 -33.38
N ALA A 184 -27.56 27.91 -34.65
CA ALA A 184 -26.89 29.15 -35.00
C ALA A 184 -27.57 30.33 -34.27
N ASP A 185 -27.07 30.68 -33.08
CA ASP A 185 -27.09 32.06 -32.66
C ASP A 185 -26.23 32.79 -33.69
N ASN A 186 -26.91 33.61 -34.51
CA ASN A 186 -26.41 34.40 -35.62
C ASN A 186 -25.33 35.45 -35.24
N ASN A 187 -24.56 35.23 -34.16
CA ASN A 187 -23.52 36.14 -33.69
C ASN A 187 -22.09 35.74 -34.14
N LEU A 188 -21.88 34.59 -34.79
CA LEU A 188 -20.56 34.25 -35.35
C LEU A 188 -20.19 35.05 -36.62
N LEU A 189 -21.11 35.85 -37.18
CA LEU A 189 -20.87 36.73 -38.34
C LEU A 189 -20.73 38.23 -37.99
N MET A 190 -20.82 38.62 -36.72
CA MET A 190 -20.68 40.02 -36.28
C MET A 190 -19.50 40.20 -35.31
N ALA A 191 -18.29 39.82 -35.73
CA ALA A 191 -17.04 40.25 -35.10
C ALA A 191 -15.92 40.52 -36.13
N ARG A 192 -16.28 40.93 -37.36
CA ARG A 192 -15.32 41.48 -38.35
C ARG A 192 -15.18 43.00 -38.22
N ALA A 193 -15.20 43.52 -36.99
CA ALA A 193 -15.02 44.95 -36.71
C ALA A 193 -13.83 45.26 -35.77
N SER A 194 -12.96 44.28 -35.51
CA SER A 194 -11.63 44.49 -34.93
C SER A 194 -10.61 43.72 -35.78
N ASN A 195 -9.52 44.38 -36.18
CA ASN A 195 -8.45 43.76 -37.00
C ASN A 195 -7.59 42.74 -36.23
N GLU A 196 -7.88 42.50 -34.94
CA GLU A 196 -7.22 41.47 -34.13
C GLU A 196 -8.23 40.35 -33.78
N PRO A 197 -7.86 39.07 -34.00
CA PRO A 197 -8.71 37.94 -33.60
C PRO A 197 -8.87 37.89 -32.07
N PRO A 198 -10.05 37.51 -31.55
CA PRO A 198 -10.29 37.46 -30.12
C PRO A 198 -9.40 36.41 -29.44
N LEU A 199 -8.74 36.77 -28.34
CA LEU A 199 -7.84 35.89 -27.58
C LEU A 199 -8.60 34.81 -26.78
N SER A 200 -9.91 34.97 -26.57
CA SER A 200 -10.77 33.96 -25.95
C SER A 200 -12.25 34.12 -26.33
N GLY A 201 -13.04 33.07 -26.12
CA GLY A 201 -14.48 33.00 -26.38
C GLY A 201 -15.04 31.62 -26.00
N LYS A 202 -16.33 31.38 -26.27
CA LYS A 202 -17.02 30.13 -25.88
C LYS A 202 -16.39 28.86 -26.44
N TYR A 203 -15.75 28.95 -27.60
CA TYR A 203 -15.20 27.80 -28.33
C TYR A 203 -13.69 27.90 -28.58
N PHE A 204 -13.03 28.92 -28.03
CA PHE A 204 -11.63 29.22 -28.30
C PHE A 204 -10.98 29.88 -27.08
N ALA A 205 -9.77 29.48 -26.71
CA ALA A 205 -9.01 30.18 -25.69
C ALA A 205 -7.50 30.08 -25.92
N ALA A 206 -6.84 31.23 -26.07
CA ALA A 206 -5.39 31.33 -26.11
C ALA A 206 -4.78 31.10 -24.73
N LEU A 207 -3.52 30.64 -24.70
CA LEU A 207 -2.74 30.41 -23.49
C LEU A 207 -2.59 31.70 -22.66
N LEU A 208 -2.59 32.87 -23.34
CA LEU A 208 -2.60 34.20 -22.73
C LEU A 208 -3.87 34.51 -21.92
N CYS A 209 -4.93 33.70 -22.03
CA CYS A 209 -6.15 33.81 -21.23
C CYS A 209 -6.31 32.56 -20.31
N PRO A 210 -5.54 32.45 -19.21
CA PRO A 210 -5.45 31.24 -18.39
C PRO A 210 -6.79 30.66 -17.95
N ARG A 211 -7.72 31.50 -17.46
CA ARG A 211 -9.02 31.03 -16.98
C ARG A 211 -9.84 30.40 -18.10
N ALA A 212 -9.92 31.05 -19.26
CA ALA A 212 -10.65 30.53 -20.42
C ALA A 212 -9.99 29.25 -20.96
N PHE A 213 -8.66 29.21 -21.01
CA PHE A 213 -7.88 28.05 -21.42
C PHE A 213 -8.13 26.84 -20.51
N LEU A 214 -8.03 27.03 -19.19
CA LEU A 214 -8.29 26.00 -18.19
C LEU A 214 -9.76 25.55 -18.19
N THR A 215 -10.70 26.45 -18.51
CA THR A 215 -12.12 26.11 -18.64
C THR A 215 -12.33 25.10 -19.78
N LEU A 216 -11.80 25.37 -20.97
CA LEU A 216 -11.91 24.44 -22.11
C LEU A 216 -11.18 23.12 -21.84
N LEU A 217 -10.02 23.16 -21.18
CA LEU A 217 -9.29 21.95 -20.78
C LEU A 217 -10.10 21.08 -19.80
N TRP A 218 -10.76 21.72 -18.83
CA TRP A 218 -11.63 21.04 -17.88
C TRP A 218 -12.87 20.45 -18.56
N GLU A 219 -13.56 21.23 -19.41
CA GLU A 219 -14.73 20.75 -20.17
C GLU A 219 -14.38 19.55 -21.05
N CYS A 220 -13.25 19.59 -21.75
CA CYS A 220 -12.72 18.47 -22.53
C CYS A 220 -12.60 17.20 -21.69
N SER A 221 -12.15 17.35 -20.45
CA SER A 221 -11.92 16.23 -19.54
C SER A 221 -13.20 15.63 -18.97
N VAL A 222 -14.32 16.37 -18.99
CA VAL A 222 -15.63 15.91 -18.52
C VAL A 222 -16.45 15.30 -19.66
N ILE A 223 -16.45 15.95 -20.83
CA ILE A 223 -17.31 15.59 -21.97
C ILE A 223 -16.63 14.56 -22.89
N GLY A 224 -15.31 14.66 -23.06
CA GLY A 224 -14.50 13.83 -23.95
C GLY A 224 -14.61 14.24 -25.43
N GLY A 225 -13.45 14.33 -26.11
CA GLY A 225 -13.34 14.52 -27.56
C GLY A 225 -13.76 15.89 -28.11
N GLY A 226 -13.25 16.24 -29.31
CA GLY A 226 -13.59 17.48 -30.02
C GLY A 226 -12.95 18.75 -29.48
N TYR A 227 -11.81 18.62 -28.78
CA TYR A 227 -10.96 19.74 -28.36
C TYR A 227 -9.56 19.56 -28.93
N TYR A 228 -8.99 20.64 -29.43
CA TYR A 228 -7.74 20.63 -30.17
C TYR A 228 -6.80 21.71 -29.64
N LEU A 229 -5.58 21.32 -29.28
CA LEU A 229 -4.49 22.22 -28.93
C LEU A 229 -3.72 22.59 -30.21
N ASN A 230 -3.67 23.88 -30.53
CA ASN A 230 -2.63 24.41 -31.41
C ASN A 230 -1.43 24.82 -30.55
N TYR A 231 -0.24 24.31 -30.88
CA TYR A 231 1.01 24.61 -30.16
C TYR A 231 2.00 25.30 -31.09
N SER A 232 2.39 26.52 -30.76
CA SER A 232 3.30 27.33 -31.57
C SER A 232 4.55 27.73 -30.79
N GLY A 233 5.60 26.91 -30.87
CA GLY A 233 6.93 27.23 -30.34
C GLY A 233 7.75 28.16 -31.25
N THR A 234 8.97 28.51 -30.82
CA THR A 234 9.92 29.33 -31.59
C THR A 234 10.03 28.90 -33.04
N GLY A 235 9.83 29.83 -33.98
CA GLY A 235 9.88 29.53 -35.41
C GLY A 235 8.68 28.73 -35.94
N ASN A 236 7.55 28.74 -35.21
CA ASN A 236 6.34 27.96 -35.51
C ASN A 236 6.60 26.44 -35.50
N ALA A 237 7.44 26.00 -34.55
CA ALA A 237 7.73 24.60 -34.27
C ALA A 237 6.63 23.96 -33.41
N GLY A 238 6.34 22.69 -33.66
CA GLY A 238 5.40 21.90 -32.87
C GLY A 238 6.08 21.19 -31.70
N LEU A 239 5.32 20.39 -30.97
CA LEU A 239 5.83 19.52 -29.91
C LEU A 239 6.82 18.49 -30.47
N PRO A 240 7.89 18.15 -29.71
CA PRO A 240 8.93 17.23 -30.17
C PRO A 240 8.40 15.82 -30.37
N ASP A 241 9.01 15.08 -31.30
CA ASP A 241 8.47 13.77 -31.67
C ASP A 241 8.52 12.73 -30.53
N SER A 242 9.52 12.86 -29.65
CA SER A 242 9.84 11.93 -28.56
C SER A 242 8.73 11.77 -27.51
N ILE A 243 7.78 12.70 -27.43
CA ILE A 243 6.72 12.66 -26.40
C ILE A 243 5.55 11.76 -26.80
N PHE A 244 5.54 11.28 -28.05
CA PHE A 244 4.46 10.47 -28.59
C PHE A 244 4.90 9.02 -28.77
N ALA A 245 4.08 8.09 -28.29
CA ALA A 245 4.24 6.66 -28.53
C ALA A 245 3.88 6.29 -29.98
N GLN A 246 4.14 5.04 -30.36
CA GLN A 246 3.89 4.54 -31.72
C GLN A 246 2.42 4.62 -32.16
N ASP A 247 1.49 4.61 -31.20
CA ASP A 247 0.05 4.77 -31.41
C ASP A 247 -0.37 6.25 -31.60
N GLY A 248 0.58 7.19 -31.51
CA GLY A 248 0.35 8.62 -31.64
C GLY A 248 -0.16 9.31 -30.37
N ASN A 249 -0.30 8.58 -29.25
CA ASN A 249 -0.66 9.14 -27.95
C ASN A 249 0.58 9.74 -27.28
N GLY A 250 0.41 10.89 -26.63
CA GLY A 250 1.46 11.57 -25.90
C GLY A 250 0.95 12.21 -24.62
N GLN A 251 1.88 12.73 -23.82
CA GLN A 251 1.57 13.38 -22.54
C GLN A 251 2.24 14.75 -22.48
N LEU A 252 1.47 15.72 -22.00
CA LEU A 252 1.95 17.04 -21.60
C LEU A 252 1.72 17.23 -20.11
N TRP A 253 2.54 18.09 -19.53
CA TRP A 253 2.39 18.57 -18.17
C TRP A 253 2.08 20.07 -18.21
N LEU A 254 1.13 20.49 -17.39
CA LEU A 254 0.77 21.88 -17.24
C LEU A 254 1.08 22.29 -15.81
N VAL A 255 1.88 23.34 -15.63
CA VAL A 255 2.01 24.02 -14.33
C VAL A 255 1.37 25.39 -14.40
N PHE A 256 0.46 25.64 -13.47
CA PHE A 256 -0.18 26.94 -13.28
C PHE A 256 0.42 27.64 -12.07
N LEU A 257 0.82 28.91 -12.25
CA LEU A 257 1.25 29.80 -11.18
C LEU A 257 0.18 30.88 -10.99
N TYR A 258 -0.40 30.93 -9.80
CA TYR A 258 -1.39 31.93 -9.41
C TYR A 258 -0.69 33.26 -9.12
N GLY A 259 -1.07 34.32 -9.82
CA GLY A 259 -0.42 35.63 -9.79
C GLY A 259 -0.13 36.16 -8.39
N PRO A 260 -1.10 36.14 -7.45
CA PRO A 260 -0.84 36.54 -6.06
C PRO A 260 0.26 35.72 -5.35
N GLN A 261 0.45 34.45 -5.68
CA GLN A 261 1.48 33.58 -5.09
C GLN A 261 2.84 33.70 -5.80
N SER A 262 2.87 34.16 -7.05
CA SER A 262 4.09 34.38 -7.86
C SER A 262 4.57 35.84 -7.87
N ALA A 263 3.82 36.77 -7.26
CA ALA A 263 4.12 38.20 -7.25
C ALA A 263 5.55 38.51 -6.74
N GLY A 264 6.23 39.42 -7.46
CA GLY A 264 7.61 39.81 -7.17
C GLY A 264 7.86 40.43 -5.78
N SER A 265 6.82 41.04 -5.19
CA SER A 265 6.87 41.65 -3.86
C SER A 265 5.67 41.20 -3.02
N LEU A 266 5.91 40.76 -1.78
CA LEU A 266 4.89 40.29 -0.84
C LEU A 266 3.97 39.19 -1.42
N PRO A 267 4.53 38.06 -1.89
CA PRO A 267 3.73 36.96 -2.42
C PRO A 267 2.80 36.39 -1.35
N ASP A 268 1.59 36.02 -1.76
CA ASP A 268 0.67 35.27 -0.93
C ASP A 268 1.25 33.89 -0.61
N ARG A 269 1.51 33.63 0.67
CA ARG A 269 2.10 32.38 1.15
C ARG A 269 1.08 31.35 1.59
N LYS A 270 -0.21 31.63 1.44
CA LYS A 270 -1.30 30.69 1.70
C LYS A 270 -1.22 29.49 0.75
N LEU A 271 -1.48 28.29 1.27
CA LEU A 271 -1.73 27.11 0.46
C LEU A 271 -3.24 26.95 0.25
N TYR A 272 -3.65 26.97 -1.01
CA TYR A 272 -5.03 26.74 -1.43
C TYR A 272 -5.23 25.28 -1.82
N SER A 273 -6.48 24.82 -1.82
CA SER A 273 -6.87 23.43 -2.14
C SER A 273 -6.58 22.97 -3.58
N PHE A 274 -6.14 23.89 -4.44
CA PHE A 274 -5.65 23.62 -5.79
C PHE A 274 -4.11 23.56 -5.90
N ASN A 275 -3.36 23.96 -4.86
CA ASN A 275 -1.90 23.84 -4.88
C ASN A 275 -1.48 22.39 -4.60
N ASN A 276 -0.56 21.87 -5.40
CA ASN A 276 -0.01 20.52 -5.24
C ASN A 276 1.51 20.44 -5.52
N CYS A 277 2.17 21.56 -5.77
CA CYS A 277 3.62 21.64 -5.93
C CYS A 277 4.18 23.01 -5.52
N ALA A 278 5.49 23.05 -5.26
CA ALA A 278 6.26 24.29 -5.18
C ALA A 278 7.18 24.39 -6.41
N VAL A 279 7.29 25.59 -6.98
CA VAL A 279 8.23 25.90 -8.07
C VAL A 279 9.31 26.80 -7.50
N LEU A 280 10.56 26.30 -7.51
CA LEU A 280 11.74 26.99 -6.99
C LEU A 280 12.54 27.55 -8.16
N GLY A 281 13.05 28.78 -8.01
CA GLY A 281 13.92 29.41 -9.01
C GLY A 281 15.35 28.90 -9.01
N VAL A 282 15.71 28.09 -8.00
CA VAL A 282 17.05 27.52 -7.81
C VAL A 282 16.98 26.00 -7.74
N ASN A 283 18.01 25.35 -8.29
CA ASN A 283 18.19 23.92 -8.13
C ASN A 283 18.98 23.64 -6.84
N LEU A 284 18.33 22.98 -5.88
CA LEU A 284 18.94 22.54 -4.63
C LEU A 284 19.31 21.07 -4.74
N ASP A 285 20.55 20.73 -4.42
CA ASP A 285 21.06 19.35 -4.45
C ASP A 285 20.52 18.54 -3.27
N ASP A 286 19.67 17.56 -3.60
CA ASP A 286 19.03 16.62 -2.66
C ASP A 286 20.03 15.75 -1.87
N GLY A 287 21.27 15.61 -2.34
CA GLY A 287 22.34 14.95 -1.60
C GLY A 287 22.92 15.80 -0.46
N THR A 288 22.66 17.12 -0.45
CA THR A 288 23.31 18.08 0.46
C THR A 288 22.36 18.77 1.42
N GLY A 289 21.06 18.49 1.35
CA GLY A 289 20.08 19.05 2.26
C GLY A 289 18.65 18.60 1.96
N ASN A 290 17.73 18.94 2.86
CA ASN A 290 16.32 18.61 2.75
C ASN A 290 15.49 19.89 2.59
N VAL A 291 14.52 19.85 1.70
CA VAL A 291 13.50 20.89 1.55
C VAL A 291 12.21 20.42 2.22
N PHE A 292 11.59 21.26 3.03
CA PHE A 292 10.30 20.95 3.67
C PHE A 292 9.42 22.19 3.80
N VAL A 293 8.14 21.96 4.04
CA VAL A 293 7.11 22.98 4.21
C VAL A 293 6.72 23.05 5.69
N GLU A 294 6.65 24.26 6.25
CA GLU A 294 6.16 24.53 7.61
C GLU A 294 5.19 25.70 7.64
N ALA A 295 4.31 25.74 8.63
CA ALA A 295 3.47 26.91 8.88
C ALA A 295 4.33 28.10 9.34
N ALA A 296 4.32 29.20 8.59
CA ALA A 296 5.17 30.36 8.82
C ALA A 296 4.88 31.09 10.15
N ASN A 297 3.70 30.87 10.73
CA ASN A 297 3.25 31.47 11.98
C ASN A 297 3.25 30.48 13.16
N ASN A 298 3.91 29.32 13.04
CA ASN A 298 3.85 28.24 14.04
C ASN A 298 2.42 27.81 14.40
N ALA A 299 1.44 28.01 13.51
CA ALA A 299 0.08 27.53 13.73
C ALA A 299 0.00 25.99 13.75
N GLU A 300 1.00 25.32 13.19
CA GLU A 300 1.11 23.86 13.15
C GLU A 300 2.34 23.40 13.92
N VAL A 301 2.10 22.97 15.15
CA VAL A 301 3.12 22.41 16.03
C VAL A 301 2.67 21.05 16.54
N THR A 302 3.64 20.17 16.75
CA THR A 302 3.46 18.94 17.51
C THR A 302 4.08 19.12 18.89
N LYS A 303 3.44 18.50 19.89
CA LYS A 303 3.91 18.49 21.27
C LYS A 303 4.89 17.32 21.45
N ASN A 304 6.12 17.61 21.85
CA ASN A 304 7.15 16.63 22.13
C ASN A 304 7.44 16.57 23.63
N PRO A 305 7.42 15.38 24.26
CA PRO A 305 7.78 15.23 25.67
C PRO A 305 9.26 15.57 25.89
N THR A 306 9.54 16.39 26.90
CA THR A 306 10.89 16.65 27.42
C THR A 306 11.26 15.68 28.54
N LEU A 307 10.25 15.10 29.20
CA LEU A 307 10.37 14.14 30.29
C LEU A 307 9.56 12.87 29.99
N LYS A 308 10.05 11.72 30.46
CA LYS A 308 9.29 10.46 30.41
C LYS A 308 8.00 10.56 31.24
N PRO A 309 6.91 9.86 30.87
CA PRO A 309 5.68 9.87 31.66
C PRO A 309 5.95 9.34 33.08
N GLY A 310 5.29 9.95 34.06
CA GLY A 310 5.46 9.67 35.49
C GLY A 310 6.65 10.37 36.17
N ASN A 311 7.44 11.13 35.40
CA ASN A 311 8.56 11.89 35.92
C ASN A 311 8.30 13.40 35.89
N LEU A 312 8.74 14.11 36.94
CA LEU A 312 8.80 15.57 36.98
C LEU A 312 10.24 16.00 37.24
N GLY A 313 10.60 17.20 36.81
CA GLY A 313 11.94 17.72 37.02
C GLY A 313 11.93 19.19 37.40
N PHE A 314 13.07 19.64 37.89
CA PHE A 314 13.32 21.03 38.24
C PHE A 314 14.76 21.39 37.88
N ASP A 315 14.97 22.66 37.57
CA ASP A 315 16.27 23.19 37.20
C ASP A 315 16.50 24.59 37.76
N MET A 316 17.78 24.94 37.90
CA MET A 316 18.21 26.29 38.26
C MET A 316 19.63 26.58 37.75
N MET A 317 19.95 27.86 37.58
CA MET A 317 21.32 28.29 37.28
C MET A 317 21.85 29.27 38.33
N LEU A 318 23.00 28.92 38.90
CA LEU A 318 23.78 29.73 39.82
C LEU A 318 24.97 30.36 39.08
N TYR A 319 25.50 31.45 39.64
CA TYR A 319 26.82 31.92 39.21
C TYR A 319 27.87 30.93 39.67
N ASN A 320 28.83 30.61 38.83
CA ASN A 320 29.96 29.80 39.22
C ASN A 320 30.84 30.62 40.19
N PRO A 321 30.95 30.21 41.48
CA PRO A 321 31.71 30.96 42.48
C PRO A 321 33.23 30.94 42.21
N GLU A 322 33.71 30.09 41.29
CA GLU A 322 35.12 30.07 40.86
C GLU A 322 35.46 31.24 39.91
N ILE A 323 34.46 31.88 39.30
CA ILE A 323 34.66 32.90 38.26
C ILE A 323 34.08 34.26 38.65
N THR A 324 32.89 34.28 39.26
CA THR A 324 32.12 35.51 39.45
C THR A 324 31.80 35.75 40.93
N PRO A 325 32.41 36.74 41.61
CA PRO A 325 31.96 37.12 42.94
C PRO A 325 30.93 38.25 42.86
N PRO A 326 29.70 38.02 43.33
CA PRO A 326 29.03 38.99 44.18
C PRO A 326 29.26 38.55 45.63
N GLY A 327 30.29 39.07 46.30
CA GLY A 327 30.43 38.87 47.75
C GLY A 327 31.83 38.98 48.36
N THR A 328 31.87 38.88 49.69
CA THR A 328 33.10 38.78 50.50
C THR A 328 33.74 37.39 50.37
N ALA A 329 35.01 37.24 50.77
CA ALA A 329 35.71 35.95 50.76
C ALA A 329 34.94 34.86 51.54
N ALA A 330 34.33 35.21 52.68
CA ALA A 330 33.51 34.28 53.47
C ALA A 330 32.24 33.83 52.72
N GLN A 331 31.63 34.72 51.92
CA GLN A 331 30.46 34.38 51.10
C GLN A 331 30.84 33.46 49.93
N LEU A 332 31.99 33.68 49.31
CA LEU A 332 32.51 32.81 48.26
C LEU A 332 32.84 31.41 48.78
N THR A 333 33.53 31.31 49.91
CA THR A 333 33.80 30.02 50.55
C THR A 333 32.51 29.29 50.91
N ALA A 334 31.50 30.00 51.43
CA ALA A 334 30.19 29.41 51.70
C ALA A 334 29.49 28.92 50.42
N GLN A 335 29.53 29.67 49.32
CA GLN A 335 28.94 29.27 48.03
C GLN A 335 29.65 28.07 47.38
N GLN A 336 30.96 27.94 47.57
CA GLN A 336 31.73 26.77 47.12
C GLN A 336 31.42 25.52 47.94
N LEU A 337 31.30 25.67 49.26
CA LEU A 337 30.98 24.56 50.16
C LEU A 337 29.54 24.08 49.97
N TYR A 338 28.55 24.99 49.99
CA TYR A 338 27.13 24.71 49.78
C TYR A 338 26.77 24.63 48.29
N SER A 339 27.43 23.72 47.59
CA SER A 339 27.28 23.55 46.14
C SER A 339 26.29 22.44 45.75
N LEU A 340 25.90 21.56 46.67
CA LEU A 340 24.96 20.47 46.42
C LEU A 340 23.53 20.90 46.77
N MET A 341 22.57 20.48 45.97
CA MET A 341 21.15 20.81 46.18
C MET A 341 20.38 19.57 46.66
N GLY A 342 20.01 19.56 47.94
CA GLY A 342 19.15 18.53 48.52
C GLY A 342 17.69 18.79 48.20
N TYR A 343 16.91 17.71 48.07
CA TYR A 343 15.50 17.79 47.74
C TYR A 343 14.70 16.58 48.25
N LYS A 344 13.41 16.79 48.50
CA LYS A 344 12.43 15.71 48.75
C LYS A 344 11.01 16.17 48.41
N LEU A 345 10.14 15.24 48.06
CA LEU A 345 8.69 15.54 48.04
C LEU A 345 8.21 15.67 49.48
N ILE A 346 7.45 16.73 49.75
CA ILE A 346 6.78 16.90 51.03
C ILE A 346 5.32 16.48 50.91
N LYS A 347 4.68 16.22 52.04
CA LYS A 347 3.27 15.85 52.07
C LYS A 347 2.42 16.97 51.45
N ASP A 348 1.60 16.63 50.46
CA ASP A 348 0.70 17.57 49.82
C ASP A 348 -0.63 17.69 50.60
N THR A 349 -1.29 18.84 50.47
CA THR A 349 -2.59 19.09 51.13
C THR A 349 -3.72 18.23 50.53
N GLY A 350 -3.56 17.77 49.28
CA GLY A 350 -4.52 16.94 48.56
C GLY A 350 -4.41 15.44 48.83
N ASN A 351 -3.36 14.99 49.53
CA ASN A 351 -3.00 13.58 49.69
C ASN A 351 -2.95 12.85 48.33
N LEU A 352 -2.36 13.50 47.32
CA LEU A 352 -2.07 12.95 46.01
C LEU A 352 -0.68 12.33 45.95
N PHE A 353 0.27 12.85 46.74
CA PHE A 353 1.64 12.37 46.80
C PHE A 353 2.07 12.11 48.24
N ILE A 354 2.76 11.00 48.47
CA ILE A 354 3.37 10.70 49.76
C ILE A 354 4.72 11.44 49.90
N GLU A 355 5.10 11.73 51.13
CA GLU A 355 6.43 12.27 51.43
C GLU A 355 7.52 11.25 51.07
N THR A 356 8.60 11.72 50.45
CA THR A 356 9.76 10.88 50.15
C THR A 356 10.83 11.01 51.22
N PRO A 357 11.69 9.99 51.40
CA PRO A 357 12.98 10.18 52.04
C PRO A 357 13.79 11.29 51.34
N GLU A 358 14.80 11.80 52.03
CA GLU A 358 15.80 12.68 51.43
C GLU A 358 16.51 11.95 50.30
N ALA A 359 16.52 12.58 49.11
CA ALA A 359 17.16 12.03 47.93
C ALA A 359 18.64 12.42 47.86
N LEU A 360 19.39 11.74 46.98
CA LEU A 360 20.78 12.12 46.70
C LEU A 360 20.81 13.54 46.15
N PRO A 361 21.61 14.46 46.75
CA PRO A 361 21.69 15.84 46.30
C PRO A 361 22.12 15.96 44.83
N ALA A 362 21.53 16.92 44.13
CA ALA A 362 21.94 17.27 42.77
C ALA A 362 23.25 18.06 42.81
N SER A 363 24.25 17.59 42.06
CA SER A 363 25.55 18.25 41.92
C SER A 363 25.54 19.28 40.79
N PRO A 364 26.33 20.37 40.91
CA PRO A 364 26.42 21.36 39.86
C PRO A 364 27.18 20.82 38.64
N THR A 365 26.73 21.25 37.47
CA THR A 365 27.46 21.07 36.20
C THR A 365 27.81 22.44 35.62
N GLU A 366 28.99 22.57 35.02
CA GLU A 366 29.40 23.82 34.39
C GLU A 366 28.53 24.14 33.16
N ALA A 367 28.04 25.38 33.07
CA ALA A 367 27.19 25.87 31.99
C ALA A 367 27.57 27.29 31.56
N GLY A 368 27.48 27.54 30.25
CA GLY A 368 27.64 28.87 29.67
C GLY A 368 26.35 29.69 29.77
N ASP A 369 26.21 30.74 28.96
CA ASP A 369 25.09 31.67 29.08
C ASP A 369 23.71 31.00 28.96
N PRO A 370 22.71 31.47 29.74
CA PRO A 370 21.34 31.01 29.62
C PRO A 370 20.83 31.21 28.18
N GLY A 371 20.37 30.13 27.55
CA GLY A 371 19.93 30.14 26.14
C GLY A 371 20.95 29.54 25.16
N GLU A 372 22.09 29.06 25.66
CA GLU A 372 23.01 28.26 24.85
C GLU A 372 22.31 27.07 24.18
N THR A 373 22.51 26.96 22.87
CA THR A 373 21.89 25.90 22.09
C THR A 373 22.57 24.56 22.35
N ALA A 374 21.89 23.45 22.02
CA ALA A 374 22.53 22.12 22.04
C ALA A 374 23.78 22.06 21.16
N ARG A 375 23.83 22.91 20.12
CA ARG A 375 24.94 23.07 19.19
C ARG A 375 26.15 23.75 19.84
N ASP A 376 25.96 24.82 20.60
CA ASP A 376 27.05 25.49 21.32
C ASP A 376 27.69 24.55 22.35
N ARG A 377 26.86 23.74 23.03
CA ARG A 377 27.32 22.65 23.91
C ARG A 377 28.12 21.57 23.15
N MET A 378 27.67 21.17 21.96
CA MET A 378 28.32 20.16 21.13
C MET A 378 29.65 20.64 20.54
N LEU A 379 29.71 21.88 20.06
CA LEU A 379 30.93 22.51 19.51
C LEU A 379 32.03 22.56 20.57
N ARG A 380 31.70 22.97 21.81
CA ARG A 380 32.65 22.94 22.93
C ARG A 380 33.09 21.53 23.31
N ARG A 381 32.19 20.53 23.26
CA ARG A 381 32.57 19.12 23.50
C ARG A 381 33.56 18.61 22.43
N LYS A 382 33.38 19.01 21.17
CA LYS A 382 34.30 18.68 20.07
C LYS A 382 35.66 19.37 20.23
N GLN A 383 35.69 20.65 20.61
CA GLN A 383 36.92 21.40 20.90
C GLN A 383 37.73 20.76 22.03
N ARG A 384 37.06 20.33 23.12
CA ARG A 384 37.70 19.57 24.22
C ARG A 384 38.28 18.23 23.76
N ARG A 385 37.56 17.46 22.92
CA ARG A 385 38.06 16.18 22.37
C ARG A 385 39.25 16.36 21.42
N ALA A 386 39.36 17.52 20.76
CA ALA A 386 40.48 17.85 19.89
C ALA A 386 41.76 18.26 20.64
N GLY A 387 41.78 18.20 21.98
CA GLY A 387 42.97 18.53 22.78
C GLY A 387 43.33 20.02 22.79
N ILE A 388 42.46 20.88 22.26
CA ILE A 388 42.58 22.32 22.44
C ILE A 388 42.25 22.58 23.91
N ALA A 389 43.26 22.92 24.71
CA ALA A 389 43.11 23.19 26.13
C ALA A 389 42.21 24.41 26.35
N SER A 390 40.90 24.21 26.48
CA SER A 390 40.03 25.21 27.05
C SER A 390 40.10 25.05 28.58
N ASN A 391 40.97 25.81 29.24
CA ASN A 391 40.85 26.10 30.68
C ASN A 391 39.66 27.05 30.96
N GLU A 392 38.63 27.01 30.11
CA GLU A 392 37.47 27.87 30.17
C GLU A 392 36.51 27.27 31.21
N VAL A 393 36.68 27.70 32.45
CA VAL A 393 35.68 27.51 33.49
C VAL A 393 34.44 28.29 33.01
N LEU A 394 33.25 27.69 33.04
CA LEU A 394 32.05 28.35 32.54
C LEU A 394 31.38 29.23 33.63
N PRO A 395 30.79 30.38 33.27
CA PRO A 395 30.29 31.40 34.21
C PRO A 395 29.17 30.95 35.14
N TYR A 396 28.50 29.83 34.86
CA TYR A 396 27.36 29.36 35.62
C TYR A 396 27.48 27.90 36.04
N TRP A 397 26.82 27.57 37.13
CA TRP A 397 26.54 26.21 37.55
C TRP A 397 25.07 25.92 37.27
N HIS A 398 24.81 24.89 36.48
CA HIS A 398 23.49 24.35 36.23
C HIS A 398 23.24 23.17 37.15
N LEU A 399 22.15 23.24 37.91
CA LEU A 399 21.67 22.12 38.71
C LEU A 399 20.32 21.70 38.16
N GLU A 400 20.21 20.43 37.79
CA GLU A 400 18.99 19.82 37.28
C GLU A 400 18.77 18.48 37.96
N GLN A 401 17.50 18.11 38.14
CA GLN A 401 17.16 16.78 38.63
C GLN A 401 15.77 16.38 38.16
N VAL A 402 15.63 15.08 37.86
CA VAL A 402 14.36 14.44 37.50
C VAL A 402 13.99 13.40 38.55
N LEU A 403 12.73 13.37 38.96
CA LEU A 403 12.16 12.48 39.98
C LEU A 403 11.00 11.66 39.40
N PRO A 404 10.89 10.35 39.72
CA PRO A 404 9.77 9.51 39.32
C PRO A 404 8.58 9.69 40.27
N VAL A 405 7.89 10.83 40.17
CA VAL A 405 6.82 11.21 41.09
C VAL A 405 5.63 10.24 41.10
N ALA A 406 5.37 9.53 39.99
CA ALA A 406 4.29 8.55 39.92
C ALA A 406 4.46 7.40 40.93
N LYS A 407 5.70 7.01 41.26
CA LYS A 407 5.99 5.98 42.28
C LYS A 407 5.62 6.41 43.70
N PHE A 408 5.43 7.71 43.90
CA PHE A 408 5.06 8.31 45.18
C PHE A 408 3.63 8.84 45.16
N ALA A 409 2.81 8.42 44.20
CA ALA A 409 1.40 8.71 44.21
C ALA A 409 0.72 8.00 45.40
N ALA A 410 -0.11 8.72 46.14
CA ALA A 410 -0.92 8.17 47.22
C ALA A 410 -2.22 7.52 46.72
N ARG A 411 -2.60 7.78 45.46
CA ARG A 411 -3.84 7.30 44.84
C ARG A 411 -3.57 6.80 43.42
N HIS A 412 -4.11 5.62 43.12
CA HIS A 412 -4.07 5.00 41.80
C HIS A 412 -5.50 4.85 41.25
N PRO A 413 -5.74 5.09 39.95
CA PRO A 413 -7.05 4.92 39.34
C PRO A 413 -7.46 3.44 39.20
N LEU A 414 -6.51 2.52 39.30
CA LEU A 414 -6.69 1.09 39.08
C LEU A 414 -6.57 0.27 40.37
N PRO A 415 -7.40 -0.76 40.58
CA PRO A 415 -7.22 -1.72 41.65
C PRO A 415 -6.09 -2.71 41.33
N LEU A 416 -5.45 -3.26 42.36
CA LEU A 416 -4.47 -4.33 42.18
C LEU A 416 -5.17 -5.62 41.73
N CYS A 417 -4.83 -6.10 40.53
CA CYS A 417 -5.30 -7.36 39.98
C CYS A 417 -4.06 -8.13 39.47
N PRO A 418 -3.62 -9.22 40.14
CA PRO A 418 -2.35 -9.89 39.84
C PRO A 418 -2.07 -10.25 38.37
N PRO A 419 -3.05 -10.68 37.55
CA PRO A 419 -2.77 -10.99 36.15
C PRO A 419 -2.67 -9.74 35.24
N LEU A 420 -3.06 -8.56 35.72
CA LEU A 420 -3.01 -7.29 34.98
C LEU A 420 -1.80 -6.43 35.42
N PRO A 421 -1.44 -5.37 34.67
CA PRO A 421 -0.36 -4.48 35.06
C PRO A 421 -0.55 -3.90 36.46
N ASP A 422 0.53 -3.85 37.24
CA ASP A 422 0.52 -3.36 38.61
C ASP A 422 0.14 -1.87 38.64
N PRO A 423 -0.85 -1.43 39.44
CA PRO A 423 -1.16 -0.01 39.61
C PRO A 423 0.03 0.84 40.10
N GLY A 424 0.98 0.26 40.84
CA GLY A 424 2.19 0.93 41.32
C GLY A 424 3.17 1.31 40.19
N ASP A 425 3.07 0.64 39.04
CA ASP A 425 3.83 0.94 37.83
C ASP A 425 3.08 1.87 36.86
N ASP A 426 1.87 2.35 37.22
CA ASP A 426 1.11 3.30 36.40
C ASP A 426 1.85 4.65 36.32
N PRO A 427 2.38 5.05 35.14
CA PRO A 427 3.11 6.30 35.00
C PRO A 427 2.20 7.54 35.12
N TYR A 428 0.89 7.36 35.17
CA TYR A 428 -0.09 8.43 35.34
C TYR A 428 -0.65 8.51 36.76
N ALA A 429 -0.13 7.70 37.69
CA ALA A 429 -0.51 7.79 39.09
C ALA A 429 -0.22 9.22 39.63
N GLY A 430 -1.21 9.81 40.31
CA GLY A 430 -1.12 11.20 40.79
C GLY A 430 -1.35 12.29 39.72
N VAL A 431 -1.73 11.93 38.49
CA VAL A 431 -2.17 12.90 37.46
C VAL A 431 -3.67 13.17 37.62
N LEU A 432 -4.01 14.43 37.90
CA LEU A 432 -5.37 14.97 37.90
C LEU A 432 -5.33 16.41 37.41
N ASN A 433 -6.49 16.95 36.97
CA ASN A 433 -6.56 18.34 36.56
C ASN A 433 -6.11 19.28 37.70
N GLY A 434 -5.04 20.03 37.46
CA GLY A 434 -4.44 20.94 38.43
C GLY A 434 -3.58 20.29 39.52
N ALA A 435 -3.27 18.99 39.42
CA ALA A 435 -2.40 18.29 40.37
C ALA A 435 -0.99 18.88 40.42
N LYS A 436 -0.46 19.07 41.63
CA LYS A 436 0.88 19.61 41.86
C LYS A 436 1.58 18.80 42.94
N ALA A 437 2.81 18.38 42.68
CA ALA A 437 3.67 17.72 43.67
C ALA A 437 4.54 18.79 44.35
N PRO A 438 4.42 19.00 45.67
CA PRO A 438 5.23 19.98 46.38
C PRO A 438 6.63 19.39 46.67
N LEU A 439 7.66 20.12 46.23
CA LEU A 439 9.06 19.76 46.38
C LEU A 439 9.75 20.75 47.32
N ALA A 440 10.33 20.28 48.41
CA ALA A 440 11.24 21.08 49.23
C ALA A 440 12.66 20.98 48.66
N VAL A 441 13.37 22.11 48.66
CA VAL A 441 14.74 22.22 48.13
C VAL A 441 15.60 23.03 49.10
N TRP A 442 16.83 22.58 49.34
CA TRP A 442 17.82 23.25 50.18
C TRP A 442 19.23 23.05 49.63
N PHE A 443 20.21 23.75 50.20
CA PHE A 443 21.62 23.53 49.87
C PHE A 443 22.29 22.73 50.98
N THR A 444 23.14 21.79 50.58
CA THR A 444 23.95 20.94 51.45
C THR A 444 25.41 21.13 51.08
N ASP A 445 26.31 21.12 52.07
CA ASP A 445 27.74 21.10 51.81
C ASP A 445 28.30 19.67 51.69
N VAL A 446 29.57 19.56 51.30
CA VAL A 446 30.27 18.26 51.18
C VAL A 446 30.44 17.51 52.50
N PHE A 447 30.20 18.16 53.64
CA PHE A 447 30.27 17.59 54.98
C PHE A 447 28.88 17.23 55.55
N GLY A 448 27.80 17.48 54.82
CA GLY A 448 26.42 17.19 55.22
C GLY A 448 25.73 18.30 56.03
N ASN A 449 26.32 19.49 56.13
CA ASN A 449 25.64 20.65 56.72
C ASN A 449 24.57 21.18 55.76
N VAL A 450 23.42 21.60 56.28
CA VAL A 450 22.25 22.03 55.48
C VAL A 450 21.88 23.49 55.73
N SER A 451 21.33 24.15 54.71
CA SER A 451 20.87 25.54 54.80
C SER A 451 19.53 25.67 55.54
N GLN A 452 19.13 26.90 55.90
CA GLN A 452 17.89 27.21 56.64
C GLN A 452 16.58 26.76 55.96
N GLY A 453 16.63 26.27 54.71
CA GLY A 453 15.49 25.71 53.99
C GLY A 453 15.22 24.22 54.24
N TYR A 454 16.05 23.56 55.06
CA TYR A 454 15.89 22.13 55.34
C TYR A 454 14.59 21.83 56.11
N PRO A 455 13.73 20.92 55.63
CA PRO A 455 12.50 20.52 56.30
C PRO A 455 12.79 19.73 57.60
N GLN A 456 12.55 20.36 58.76
CA GLN A 456 12.74 19.75 60.08
C GLN A 456 11.49 19.00 60.56
N PRO A 457 11.60 17.86 61.27
CA PRO A 457 10.46 17.07 61.72
C PRO A 457 9.53 17.75 62.73
N SER A 458 10.00 18.81 63.41
CA SER A 458 9.35 19.43 64.57
C SER A 458 8.82 20.84 64.33
N ASN A 459 8.89 21.37 63.10
CA ASN A 459 8.56 22.76 62.83
C ASN A 459 7.47 22.85 61.75
N ASP A 460 6.25 23.21 62.16
CA ASP A 460 5.11 23.55 61.27
C ASP A 460 5.33 24.87 60.49
N ALA A 461 6.54 25.45 60.57
CA ALA A 461 6.91 26.59 59.73
C ALA A 461 6.86 26.16 58.25
N ALA A 462 6.16 26.96 57.43
CA ALA A 462 5.99 26.69 56.00
C ALA A 462 7.34 26.55 55.31
N VAL A 463 7.74 25.29 55.04
CA VAL A 463 8.93 24.99 54.24
C VAL A 463 8.68 25.55 52.84
N PRO A 464 9.55 26.45 52.33
CA PRO A 464 9.43 26.94 50.96
C PRO A 464 9.42 25.75 50.00
N SER A 465 8.36 25.62 49.20
CA SER A 465 8.19 24.50 48.28
C SER A 465 7.96 24.96 46.86
N LEU A 466 8.61 24.26 45.93
CA LEU A 466 8.37 24.37 44.51
C LEU A 466 7.22 23.43 44.13
N LEU A 467 6.20 23.95 43.44
CA LEU A 467 5.08 23.13 42.99
C LEU A 467 5.36 22.61 41.58
N LEU A 468 5.61 21.31 41.46
CA LEU A 468 5.80 20.63 40.18
C LEU A 468 4.44 20.25 39.61
N ALA A 469 4.05 20.79 38.46
CA ALA A 469 2.78 20.46 37.82
C ALA A 469 2.82 19.03 37.26
N SER A 470 1.92 18.18 37.73
CA SER A 470 1.74 16.82 37.21
C SER A 470 0.84 16.84 35.97
N GLY A 471 1.16 16.03 34.96
CA GLY A 471 0.38 15.99 33.72
C GLY A 471 0.86 14.94 32.73
N TYR A 472 0.06 14.73 31.68
CA TYR A 472 0.40 13.83 30.58
C TYR A 472 1.52 14.43 29.70
N THR A 473 2.63 13.71 29.62
CA THR A 473 3.78 14.09 28.79
C THR A 473 3.75 13.41 27.42
N ASP A 474 3.23 12.18 27.33
CA ASP A 474 3.19 11.38 26.11
C ASP A 474 1.83 11.45 25.38
N PRO A 475 1.82 11.18 24.06
CA PRO A 475 0.58 11.19 23.28
C PRO A 475 -0.27 9.95 23.56
N MET A 476 -1.60 10.12 23.49
CA MET A 476 -2.54 9.01 23.53
C MET A 476 -2.30 8.03 22.36
N ILE A 477 -2.28 6.74 22.68
CA ILE A 477 -2.16 5.66 21.72
C ILE A 477 -3.55 5.40 21.14
N GLY A 478 -3.85 6.01 19.99
CA GLY A 478 -5.10 5.79 19.28
C GLY A 478 -5.28 4.34 18.79
N LEU A 479 -6.53 3.89 18.66
CA LEU A 479 -6.90 2.51 18.30
C LEU A 479 -6.20 1.99 17.04
N GLY A 480 -5.97 2.83 16.03
CA GLY A 480 -5.24 2.45 14.81
C GLY A 480 -3.74 2.16 15.02
N LYS A 481 -3.19 2.43 16.21
CA LYS A 481 -1.83 2.07 16.63
C LYS A 481 -1.83 0.93 17.66
N TRP A 482 -2.99 0.30 17.91
CA TRP A 482 -3.07 -0.86 18.80
C TRP A 482 -2.59 -2.09 18.04
N PRO A 483 -1.60 -2.84 18.56
CA PRO A 483 -1.01 -3.96 17.85
C PRO A 483 -2.03 -5.06 17.55
N ALA A 484 -2.02 -5.58 16.33
CA ALA A 484 -2.90 -6.67 15.88
C ALA A 484 -4.40 -6.41 16.12
N VAL A 485 -4.83 -5.15 16.03
CA VAL A 485 -6.25 -4.79 16.06
C VAL A 485 -6.72 -4.48 14.65
N ALA A 486 -7.72 -5.22 14.19
CA ALA A 486 -8.51 -4.86 13.03
C ALA A 486 -9.79 -4.18 13.50
N SER A 487 -10.24 -3.14 12.79
CA SER A 487 -11.56 -2.54 13.02
C SER A 487 -12.36 -2.55 11.74
N ASN A 488 -13.62 -2.95 11.83
CA ASN A 488 -14.56 -2.95 10.73
C ASN A 488 -15.84 -2.21 11.14
N TYR A 489 -16.69 -1.91 10.16
CA TYR A 489 -18.02 -1.39 10.43
C TYR A 489 -19.04 -2.00 9.48
N LEU A 490 -20.27 -2.08 9.94
CA LEU A 490 -21.42 -2.53 9.18
C LEU A 490 -22.61 -1.63 9.47
N ILE A 491 -23.30 -1.19 8.41
CA ILE A 491 -24.56 -0.46 8.53
C ILE A 491 -25.69 -1.45 8.32
N THR A 492 -26.54 -1.61 9.32
CA THR A 492 -27.68 -2.53 9.30
C THR A 492 -29.00 -1.77 9.46
N VAL A 493 -30.08 -2.29 8.89
CA VAL A 493 -31.43 -1.73 9.07
C VAL A 493 -31.89 -2.01 10.51
N SER A 494 -32.39 -0.99 11.21
CA SER A 494 -33.03 -1.16 12.52
C SER A 494 -34.40 -1.83 12.38
N PRO A 495 -34.89 -2.58 13.37
CA PRO A 495 -36.30 -2.98 13.44
C PRO A 495 -37.29 -1.80 13.47
N GLN A 496 -36.81 -0.59 13.78
CA GLN A 496 -37.60 0.64 13.74
C GLN A 496 -37.59 1.25 12.33
N PRO A 497 -38.75 1.68 11.79
CA PRO A 497 -38.81 2.33 10.49
C PRO A 497 -37.88 3.54 10.40
N SER A 498 -37.16 3.67 9.28
CA SER A 498 -36.30 4.83 8.97
C SER A 498 -35.13 5.07 9.93
N VAL A 499 -34.66 4.04 10.64
CA VAL A 499 -33.45 4.11 11.48
C VAL A 499 -32.40 3.13 10.95
N ALA A 500 -31.19 3.63 10.70
CA ALA A 500 -30.01 2.79 10.39
C ALA A 500 -29.15 2.62 11.65
N VAL A 501 -28.59 1.42 11.85
CA VAL A 501 -27.67 1.12 12.94
C VAL A 501 -26.27 0.96 12.38
N LEU A 502 -25.35 1.82 12.80
CA LEU A 502 -23.92 1.65 12.55
C LEU A 502 -23.32 0.77 13.64
N LYS A 503 -22.86 -0.42 13.27
CA LYS A 503 -22.06 -1.30 14.12
C LYS A 503 -20.59 -1.10 13.81
N VAL A 504 -19.78 -0.91 14.83
CA VAL A 504 -18.32 -0.85 14.74
C VAL A 504 -17.78 -1.98 15.59
N GLU A 505 -16.94 -2.82 15.00
CA GLU A 505 -16.30 -3.94 15.70
C GLU A 505 -14.79 -3.79 15.64
N SER A 506 -14.14 -4.12 16.75
CA SER A 506 -12.68 -4.20 16.84
C SER A 506 -12.31 -5.59 17.33
N SER A 507 -11.40 -6.25 16.62
CA SER A 507 -11.00 -7.63 16.89
C SER A 507 -9.49 -7.71 17.06
N PHE A 508 -9.03 -8.46 18.06
CA PHE A 508 -7.62 -8.74 18.29
C PHE A 508 -7.22 -10.03 17.56
N ASP A 509 -6.27 -9.94 16.64
CA ASP A 509 -5.73 -11.08 15.91
C ASP A 509 -4.67 -11.81 16.74
N ALA A 510 -5.14 -12.65 17.66
CA ALA A 510 -4.28 -13.50 18.46
C ALA A 510 -3.54 -14.56 17.61
N ALA A 511 -4.10 -14.95 16.46
CA ALA A 511 -3.49 -15.95 15.58
C ALA A 511 -2.19 -15.45 14.94
N SER A 512 -2.07 -14.14 14.72
CA SER A 512 -0.80 -13.52 14.31
C SER A 512 0.37 -13.74 15.28
N PHE A 513 0.07 -14.11 16.52
CA PHE A 513 1.04 -14.44 17.57
C PHE A 513 1.06 -15.93 17.89
N LEU A 514 0.72 -16.79 16.91
CA LEU A 514 0.95 -18.23 17.01
C LEU A 514 2.14 -18.63 16.13
N PRO A 515 2.91 -19.66 16.53
CA PRO A 515 3.95 -20.24 15.68
C PRO A 515 3.36 -20.76 14.37
N GLY A 516 4.14 -20.73 13.30
CA GLY A 516 3.73 -21.20 11.97
C GLY A 516 4.92 -21.43 11.06
N MET A 517 4.69 -21.71 9.78
CA MET A 517 5.73 -22.12 8.82
C MET A 517 6.94 -21.16 8.74
N THR A 518 6.72 -19.87 8.93
CA THR A 518 7.77 -18.84 8.82
C THR A 518 8.11 -18.17 10.15
N ARG A 519 7.49 -18.60 11.27
CA ARG A 519 7.63 -17.96 12.58
C ARG A 519 7.85 -19.02 13.66
N THR A 520 9.07 -19.04 14.20
CA THR A 520 9.41 -19.95 15.29
C THR A 520 8.74 -19.52 16.60
N LEU A 521 8.61 -20.44 17.55
CA LEU A 521 8.08 -20.14 18.89
C LEU A 521 8.85 -18.99 19.57
N ALA A 522 10.18 -18.97 19.45
CA ALA A 522 11.02 -17.93 20.04
C ALA A 522 10.72 -16.55 19.45
N MET A 523 10.60 -16.44 18.12
CA MET A 523 10.23 -15.18 17.45
C MET A 523 8.86 -14.68 17.90
N VAL A 524 7.89 -15.58 18.03
CA VAL A 524 6.54 -15.27 18.49
C VAL A 524 6.54 -14.80 19.94
N GLN A 525 7.30 -15.46 20.82
CA GLN A 525 7.44 -15.06 22.23
C GLN A 525 8.09 -13.69 22.38
N GLU A 526 9.13 -13.39 21.58
CA GLU A 526 9.77 -12.08 21.56
C GLU A 526 8.83 -10.99 21.06
N GLN A 527 8.13 -11.23 19.95
CA GLN A 527 7.12 -10.31 19.43
C GLN A 527 6.01 -10.06 20.47
N ALA A 528 5.52 -11.12 21.13
CA ALA A 528 4.52 -10.99 22.17
C ALA A 528 5.02 -10.19 23.38
N ALA A 529 6.31 -10.30 23.75
CA ALA A 529 6.91 -9.49 24.81
C ALA A 529 6.89 -7.99 24.46
N GLN A 530 7.32 -7.62 23.25
CA GLN A 530 7.30 -6.23 22.80
C GLN A 530 5.88 -5.64 22.77
N GLN A 531 4.90 -6.41 22.26
CA GLN A 531 3.51 -5.94 22.22
C GLN A 531 2.83 -5.90 23.59
N THR A 532 3.27 -6.74 24.54
CA THR A 532 2.78 -6.71 25.93
C THR A 532 3.09 -5.36 26.60
N GLU A 533 4.30 -4.83 26.42
CA GLU A 533 4.68 -3.50 26.93
C GLU A 533 3.81 -2.38 26.31
N ARG A 534 3.49 -2.52 25.02
CA ARG A 534 2.60 -1.59 24.33
C ARG A 534 1.18 -1.62 24.90
N TYR A 535 0.63 -2.82 25.11
CA TYR A 535 -0.70 -2.99 25.71
C TYR A 535 -0.76 -2.59 27.18
N GLN A 536 0.35 -2.71 27.94
CA GLN A 536 0.45 -2.15 29.28
C GLN A 536 0.28 -0.62 29.26
N SER A 537 0.98 0.06 28.35
CA SER A 537 0.84 1.52 28.19
C SER A 537 -0.58 1.93 27.80
N ILE A 538 -1.19 1.20 26.84
CA ILE A 538 -2.58 1.41 26.42
C ILE A 538 -3.54 1.21 27.60
N TYR A 539 -3.35 0.15 28.38
CA TYR A 539 -4.20 -0.16 29.55
C TYR A 539 -4.17 0.98 30.57
N TYR A 540 -2.99 1.48 30.93
CA TYR A 540 -2.88 2.62 31.86
C TYR A 540 -3.49 3.90 31.29
N GLN A 541 -3.27 4.22 30.01
CA GLN A 541 -3.90 5.38 29.37
C GLN A 541 -5.43 5.28 29.37
N CYS A 542 -5.98 4.11 29.02
CA CYS A 542 -7.43 3.91 28.99
C CYS A 542 -8.04 4.00 30.39
N ALA A 543 -7.30 3.61 31.43
CA ALA A 543 -7.74 3.63 32.82
C ALA A 543 -7.98 5.02 33.39
N GLN A 544 -7.36 6.05 32.80
CA GLN A 544 -7.42 7.40 33.35
C GLN A 544 -8.86 7.96 33.37
N PRO A 545 -9.25 8.68 34.43
CA PRO A 545 -10.63 9.11 34.64
C PRO A 545 -11.11 10.13 33.59
N ASP A 546 -10.20 10.98 33.10
CA ASP A 546 -10.44 12.07 32.16
C ASP A 546 -10.27 11.68 30.68
N VAL A 547 -9.78 10.47 30.39
CA VAL A 547 -9.75 9.91 29.03
C VAL A 547 -11.16 9.47 28.60
N ARG A 548 -11.53 9.84 27.36
CA ARG A 548 -12.84 9.56 26.74
C ARG A 548 -12.68 8.97 25.35
N PHE A 549 -13.64 8.14 24.96
CA PHE A 549 -13.74 7.55 23.62
C PHE A 549 -14.96 8.13 22.90
N ALA A 550 -14.81 8.45 21.62
CA ALA A 550 -15.89 8.93 20.78
C ALA A 550 -15.71 8.45 19.34
N LEU A 551 -16.83 8.18 18.67
CA LEU A 551 -16.90 7.87 17.24
C LEU A 551 -17.24 9.15 16.47
N ARG A 552 -16.49 9.39 15.39
CA ARG A 552 -16.76 10.46 14.41
C ARG A 552 -17.04 9.82 13.07
N THR A 553 -18.16 10.17 12.44
CA THR A 553 -18.59 9.56 11.17
C THR A 553 -19.34 10.57 10.31
N SER A 554 -19.11 10.54 8.99
CA SER A 554 -19.86 11.36 8.03
C SER A 554 -21.35 11.01 7.96
N LEU A 555 -21.76 9.90 8.57
CA LEU A 555 -23.17 9.52 8.71
C LEU A 555 -23.91 10.34 9.78
N SER A 556 -23.17 11.00 10.68
CA SER A 556 -23.70 11.92 11.70
C SER A 556 -22.94 13.24 11.59
N GLN A 557 -23.36 14.06 10.63
CA GLN A 557 -22.82 15.40 10.42
C GLN A 557 -23.91 16.30 9.81
N ASN A 558 -23.90 17.59 10.14
CA ASN A 558 -24.68 18.55 9.37
C ASN A 558 -24.02 18.78 8.00
N PRO A 559 -24.78 19.13 6.95
CA PRO A 559 -24.22 19.45 5.64
C PRO A 559 -23.14 20.54 5.75
N GLY A 560 -21.91 20.21 5.31
CA GLY A 560 -20.78 21.13 5.34
C GLY A 560 -20.11 21.32 6.72
N SER A 561 -20.55 20.62 7.77
CA SER A 561 -19.90 20.64 9.08
C SER A 561 -18.96 19.46 9.30
N GLN A 562 -18.12 19.54 10.33
CA GLN A 562 -17.39 18.36 10.79
C GLN A 562 -18.35 17.31 11.38
N PRO A 563 -17.99 16.01 11.34
CA PRO A 563 -18.71 14.96 12.03
C PRO A 563 -18.91 15.19 13.52
N ASP A 564 -20.11 14.86 14.01
CA ASP A 564 -20.46 14.87 15.42
C ASP A 564 -19.57 13.90 16.22
N MET A 565 -19.33 14.22 17.49
CA MET A 565 -18.66 13.31 18.43
C MET A 565 -19.70 12.47 19.17
N LEU A 566 -19.82 11.20 18.77
CA LEU A 566 -20.71 10.24 19.41
C LEU A 566 -19.97 9.54 20.56
N PRO A 567 -20.35 9.70 21.84
CA PRO A 567 -19.62 9.11 22.95
C PRO A 567 -19.67 7.57 22.90
N VAL A 568 -18.56 6.94 23.23
CA VAL A 568 -18.45 5.47 23.33
C VAL A 568 -18.05 5.09 24.74
N ASP A 569 -18.59 3.99 25.25
CA ASP A 569 -18.25 3.46 26.56
C ASP A 569 -16.77 3.03 26.62
N LYS A 570 -15.96 3.77 27.38
CA LYS A 570 -14.53 3.50 27.54
C LYS A 570 -14.23 2.15 28.18
N THR A 571 -15.15 1.61 28.98
CA THR A 571 -14.92 0.37 29.73
C THR A 571 -14.77 -0.84 28.79
N ILE A 572 -15.40 -0.79 27.62
CA ILE A 572 -15.25 -1.81 26.56
C ILE A 572 -13.80 -1.86 26.09
N TYR A 573 -13.20 -0.71 25.79
CA TYR A 573 -11.82 -0.63 25.30
C TYR A 573 -10.78 -0.88 26.39
N GLN A 574 -11.06 -0.48 27.63
CA GLN A 574 -10.23 -0.86 28.79
C GLN A 574 -10.18 -2.40 28.93
N ARG A 575 -11.34 -3.07 28.86
CA ARG A 575 -11.42 -4.54 28.92
C ARG A 575 -10.75 -5.21 27.73
N PHE A 576 -10.88 -4.62 26.54
CA PHE A 576 -10.18 -5.10 25.34
C PHE A 576 -8.66 -5.05 25.54
N ALA A 577 -8.12 -3.91 25.99
CA ALA A 577 -6.68 -3.75 26.24
C ALA A 577 -6.19 -4.73 27.31
N ALA A 578 -6.95 -4.91 28.38
CA ALA A 578 -6.66 -5.90 29.43
C ALA A 578 -6.66 -7.33 28.88
N ALA A 579 -7.65 -7.70 28.07
CA ALA A 579 -7.74 -9.04 27.45
C ALA A 579 -6.57 -9.30 26.50
N ALA A 580 -6.24 -8.34 25.62
CA ALA A 580 -5.10 -8.45 24.72
C ALA A 580 -3.77 -8.58 25.47
N TYR A 581 -3.57 -7.80 26.55
CA TYR A 581 -2.42 -7.94 27.44
C TYR A 581 -2.31 -9.36 28.03
N LEU A 582 -3.41 -9.89 28.55
CA LEU A 582 -3.46 -11.25 29.13
C LEU A 582 -3.17 -12.33 28.09
N THR A 583 -3.76 -12.22 26.90
CA THR A 583 -3.51 -13.15 25.80
C THR A 583 -2.04 -13.17 25.42
N LEU A 584 -1.41 -12.00 25.27
CA LEU A 584 0.03 -11.92 24.97
C LEU A 584 0.90 -12.47 26.10
N GLN A 585 0.54 -12.23 27.37
CA GLN A 585 1.24 -12.85 28.51
C GLN A 585 1.16 -14.37 28.50
N ASN A 586 0.02 -14.95 28.08
CA ASN A 586 -0.11 -16.40 27.92
C ASN A 586 0.72 -16.92 26.75
N ILE A 587 0.76 -16.20 25.62
CA ILE A 587 1.57 -16.56 24.45
C ILE A 587 3.06 -16.60 24.77
N ARG A 588 3.55 -15.64 25.56
CA ARG A 588 4.94 -15.61 26.07
C ARG A 588 5.31 -16.85 26.90
N ARG A 589 4.32 -17.58 27.41
CA ARG A 589 4.47 -18.79 28.25
C ARG A 589 4.17 -20.08 27.49
N LEU A 590 3.91 -20.03 26.18
CA LEU A 590 3.73 -21.23 25.37
C LEU A 590 4.99 -22.11 25.42
N LEU A 591 4.79 -23.42 25.50
CA LEU A 591 5.85 -24.41 25.49
C LEU A 591 5.73 -25.29 24.24
N PRO A 592 6.85 -25.73 23.65
CA PRO A 592 6.80 -26.69 22.56
C PRO A 592 6.23 -28.03 23.07
N VAL A 593 5.39 -28.66 22.25
CA VAL A 593 4.84 -30.00 22.51
C VAL A 593 5.48 -30.99 21.54
N THR A 594 5.94 -32.12 22.06
CA THR A 594 6.41 -33.25 21.24
C THR A 594 5.29 -34.27 21.14
N ALA A 595 4.96 -34.70 19.92
CA ALA A 595 3.93 -35.70 19.69
C ALA A 595 4.29 -37.03 20.37
N ASN A 596 3.32 -37.65 21.03
CA ASN A 596 3.50 -38.96 21.64
C ASN A 596 3.35 -40.04 20.56
N THR A 597 4.47 -40.59 20.09
CA THR A 597 4.49 -41.60 19.03
C THR A 597 3.74 -42.90 19.37
N ALA A 598 3.44 -43.15 20.65
CA ALA A 598 2.60 -44.27 21.06
C ALA A 598 1.09 -44.01 20.82
N GLN A 599 0.66 -42.76 20.85
CA GLN A 599 -0.73 -42.34 20.64
C GLN A 599 -0.98 -41.87 19.20
N THR A 600 0.01 -41.23 18.61
CA THR A 600 -0.01 -40.73 17.23
C THR A 600 1.15 -41.34 16.43
N PRO A 601 1.03 -42.62 16.02
CA PRO A 601 2.13 -43.35 15.39
C PRO A 601 2.42 -42.93 13.93
N THR A 602 1.51 -42.20 13.29
CA THR A 602 1.63 -41.74 11.90
C THR A 602 1.55 -40.22 11.82
N LEU A 603 2.14 -39.62 10.79
CA LEU A 603 1.99 -38.18 10.52
C LEU A 603 0.51 -37.78 10.38
N GLU A 604 -0.33 -38.64 9.81
CA GLU A 604 -1.78 -38.44 9.71
C GLU A 604 -2.44 -38.37 11.09
N SER A 605 -2.09 -39.29 12.00
CA SER A 605 -2.62 -39.25 13.38
C SER A 605 -2.11 -38.04 14.17
N ILE A 606 -0.88 -37.57 13.93
CA ILE A 606 -0.37 -36.31 14.51
C ILE A 606 -1.18 -35.13 13.97
N SER A 607 -1.42 -35.09 12.65
CA SER A 607 -2.19 -34.03 12.02
C SER A 607 -3.63 -33.98 12.56
N ALA A 608 -4.27 -35.14 12.73
CA ALA A 608 -5.62 -35.24 13.26
C ALA A 608 -5.73 -34.87 14.74
N ASP A 609 -4.76 -35.26 15.59
CA ASP A 609 -4.80 -35.01 17.04
C ASP A 609 -4.42 -33.57 17.39
N TYR A 610 -3.39 -33.02 16.71
CA TYR A 610 -2.86 -31.69 17.01
C TYR A 610 -3.35 -30.59 16.06
N GLY A 611 -4.08 -30.94 14.99
CA GLY A 611 -4.63 -29.96 14.02
C GLY A 611 -3.55 -29.25 13.19
N VAL A 612 -2.40 -29.88 12.96
CA VAL A 612 -1.26 -29.32 12.22
C VAL A 612 -1.12 -29.96 10.84
N SER A 613 -0.77 -29.18 9.83
CA SER A 613 -0.52 -29.70 8.49
C SER A 613 0.86 -30.36 8.37
N TYR A 614 1.03 -31.23 7.37
CA TYR A 614 2.34 -31.83 7.07
C TYR A 614 3.40 -30.78 6.72
N ALA A 615 2.99 -29.69 6.05
CA ALA A 615 3.88 -28.60 5.70
C ALA A 615 4.38 -27.83 6.93
N GLU A 616 3.50 -27.57 7.90
CA GLU A 616 3.88 -26.95 9.18
C GLU A 616 4.78 -27.85 10.01
N LEU A 617 4.49 -29.16 10.05
CA LEU A 617 5.35 -30.14 10.71
C LEU A 617 6.74 -30.18 10.07
N ALA A 618 6.83 -30.20 8.74
CA ALA A 618 8.11 -30.18 8.03
C ALA A 618 8.88 -28.88 8.28
N ALA A 619 8.21 -27.72 8.21
CA ALA A 619 8.84 -26.43 8.44
C ALA A 619 9.40 -26.28 9.87
N VAL A 620 8.63 -26.67 10.88
CA VAL A 620 9.06 -26.59 12.29
C VAL A 620 10.19 -27.57 12.61
N ASN A 621 10.26 -28.71 11.91
CA ASN A 621 11.29 -29.72 12.13
C ASN A 621 12.40 -29.70 11.07
N GLY A 622 12.44 -28.69 10.20
CA GLY A 622 13.34 -28.66 9.03
C GLY A 622 14.81 -28.77 9.39
N ASP A 623 15.23 -28.12 10.48
CA ASP A 623 16.61 -28.13 10.98
C ASP A 623 16.90 -29.29 11.95
N ARG A 624 15.91 -30.14 12.24
CA ARG A 624 16.13 -31.34 13.06
C ARG A 624 16.74 -32.44 12.21
N PHE A 625 17.63 -33.23 12.82
CA PHE A 625 18.16 -34.41 12.17
C PHE A 625 17.03 -35.39 11.88
N ILE A 626 16.99 -35.91 10.65
CA ILE A 626 15.94 -36.85 10.25
C ILE A 626 15.98 -38.15 11.10
N SER A 627 17.16 -38.52 11.60
CA SER A 627 17.34 -39.63 12.55
C SER A 627 16.62 -39.43 13.88
N ASP A 628 16.46 -38.17 14.32
CA ASP A 628 15.78 -37.85 15.57
C ASP A 628 14.26 -37.88 15.40
N LEU A 629 13.77 -37.75 14.16
CA LEU A 629 12.35 -37.76 13.82
C LEU A 629 11.83 -39.16 13.50
N PHE A 630 12.59 -39.94 12.71
CA PHE A 630 12.16 -41.24 12.19
C PHE A 630 13.01 -42.43 12.67
N GLY A 631 14.03 -42.17 13.51
CA GLY A 631 14.97 -43.19 13.96
C GLY A 631 16.04 -43.54 12.92
N ALA A 632 16.78 -44.62 13.16
CA ALA A 632 17.89 -45.06 12.29
C ALA A 632 17.46 -45.97 11.12
N ALA A 633 16.17 -46.27 10.98
CA ALA A 633 15.65 -47.11 9.90
C ALA A 633 15.68 -46.37 8.56
N GLN A 634 15.83 -47.09 7.44
CA GLN A 634 15.75 -46.47 6.12
C GLN A 634 14.35 -45.88 5.89
N VAL A 635 14.30 -44.68 5.31
CA VAL A 635 13.06 -43.97 4.99
C VAL A 635 12.77 -44.15 3.50
N GLU A 636 11.59 -44.64 3.17
CA GLU A 636 11.12 -44.77 1.79
C GLU A 636 10.70 -43.40 1.24
N THR A 637 11.29 -42.99 0.12
CA THR A 637 11.04 -41.69 -0.51
C THR A 637 10.41 -41.86 -1.89
N PRO A 638 9.25 -41.24 -2.18
CA PRO A 638 8.59 -41.36 -3.47
C PRO A 638 9.36 -40.57 -4.55
N LEU A 639 9.40 -41.12 -5.76
CA LEU A 639 10.07 -40.55 -6.92
C LEU A 639 9.06 -40.16 -8.00
N TYR A 640 9.28 -38.98 -8.59
CA TYR A 640 8.38 -38.38 -9.58
C TYR A 640 9.14 -37.88 -10.80
N ILE A 641 8.52 -37.97 -11.97
CA ILE A 641 8.94 -37.31 -13.20
C ILE A 641 7.93 -36.24 -13.59
N THR A 642 8.40 -35.07 -13.97
CA THR A 642 7.51 -33.95 -14.37
C THR A 642 7.07 -34.09 -15.81
N SER A 643 5.76 -34.02 -16.06
CA SER A 643 5.19 -33.97 -17.41
C SER A 643 5.42 -32.61 -18.07
N ALA A 644 5.85 -32.60 -19.34
CA ALA A 644 5.97 -31.41 -20.17
C ALA A 644 4.88 -31.37 -21.26
N PHE A 645 4.67 -30.21 -21.87
CA PHE A 645 3.75 -30.10 -23.00
C PHE A 645 4.19 -31.01 -24.16
N GLY A 646 3.26 -31.79 -24.68
CA GLY A 646 3.50 -32.80 -25.72
C GLY A 646 3.89 -34.18 -25.19
N ASP A 647 4.08 -34.35 -23.87
CA ASP A 647 4.41 -35.67 -23.31
C ASP A 647 3.23 -36.64 -23.38
N SER A 648 3.53 -37.90 -23.66
CA SER A 648 2.66 -39.06 -23.49
C SER A 648 3.27 -40.02 -22.47
N ALA A 649 2.52 -41.00 -21.97
CA ALA A 649 3.09 -42.02 -21.08
C ALA A 649 4.33 -42.70 -21.71
N ARG A 650 4.32 -42.92 -23.04
CA ARG A 650 5.48 -43.47 -23.76
C ARG A 650 6.68 -42.53 -23.80
N SER A 651 6.50 -41.21 -23.95
CA SER A 651 7.63 -40.27 -23.88
C SER A 651 8.19 -40.19 -22.46
N LEU A 652 7.32 -40.23 -21.44
CA LEU A 652 7.72 -40.26 -20.03
C LEU A 652 8.57 -41.49 -19.71
N THR A 653 8.13 -42.69 -20.09
CA THR A 653 8.91 -43.91 -19.81
C THR A 653 10.21 -43.97 -20.61
N ARG A 654 10.28 -43.37 -21.81
CA ARG A 654 11.54 -43.24 -22.56
C ARG A 654 12.56 -42.38 -21.80
N ARG A 655 12.13 -41.22 -21.27
CA ARG A 655 13.00 -40.37 -20.44
C ARG A 655 13.43 -41.07 -19.15
N LEU A 656 12.54 -41.84 -18.53
CA LEU A 656 12.89 -42.67 -17.38
C LEU A 656 13.92 -43.76 -17.74
N ALA A 657 13.82 -44.36 -18.92
CA ALA A 657 14.79 -45.36 -19.39
C ALA A 657 16.19 -44.75 -19.61
N GLU A 658 16.28 -43.49 -20.08
CA GLU A 658 17.55 -42.75 -20.15
C GLU A 658 18.19 -42.54 -18.76
N GLN A 659 17.37 -42.55 -17.70
CA GLN A 659 17.80 -42.47 -16.30
C GLN A 659 17.98 -43.85 -15.64
N GLY A 660 17.92 -44.94 -16.41
CA GLY A 660 18.11 -46.31 -15.93
C GLY A 660 16.87 -46.95 -15.28
N VAL A 661 15.69 -46.33 -15.38
CA VAL A 661 14.43 -46.85 -14.83
C VAL A 661 13.61 -47.51 -15.95
N THR A 662 13.31 -48.81 -15.81
CA THR A 662 12.52 -49.56 -16.79
C THR A 662 11.11 -49.79 -16.27
N ILE A 663 10.12 -49.13 -16.88
CA ILE A 663 8.69 -49.30 -16.60
C ILE A 663 7.90 -49.20 -17.90
N GLN A 664 6.87 -50.04 -18.09
CA GLN A 664 6.03 -49.95 -19.29
C GLN A 664 5.09 -48.74 -19.19
N PRO A 665 4.72 -48.09 -20.32
CA PRO A 665 3.81 -46.95 -20.30
C PRO A 665 2.47 -47.23 -19.61
N VAL A 666 1.91 -48.43 -19.81
CA VAL A 666 0.67 -48.85 -19.16
C VAL A 666 0.84 -49.02 -17.66
N ASP A 667 1.94 -49.64 -17.22
CA ASP A 667 2.23 -49.85 -15.79
C ASP A 667 2.46 -48.53 -15.07
N LEU A 668 3.13 -47.58 -15.73
CA LEU A 668 3.30 -46.22 -15.20
C LEU A 668 1.94 -45.58 -14.90
N LEU A 669 0.99 -45.64 -15.85
CA LEU A 669 -0.34 -45.07 -15.67
C LEU A 669 -1.18 -45.80 -14.60
N LEU A 670 -0.90 -47.07 -14.36
CA LEU A 670 -1.64 -47.91 -13.40
C LEU A 670 -1.12 -47.85 -11.95
N LEU A 671 0.00 -47.16 -11.70
CA LEU A 671 0.44 -46.90 -10.32
C LEU A 671 -0.63 -46.11 -9.56
N ASP A 672 -0.95 -46.51 -8.32
CA ASP A 672 -2.07 -45.94 -7.56
C ASP A 672 -2.04 -44.41 -7.50
N ASN A 673 -0.86 -43.84 -7.23
CA ASN A 673 -0.62 -42.39 -7.20
C ASN A 673 -0.92 -41.69 -8.53
N ASN A 674 -0.76 -42.38 -9.67
CA ASN A 674 -1.04 -41.83 -11.00
C ASN A 674 -2.49 -42.02 -11.43
N THR A 675 -3.17 -43.06 -10.93
CA THR A 675 -4.57 -43.31 -11.29
C THR A 675 -5.53 -42.23 -10.78
N ILE A 676 -5.13 -41.53 -9.72
CA ILE A 676 -5.87 -40.41 -9.10
C ILE A 676 -5.41 -39.03 -9.61
N LEU A 677 -4.38 -38.95 -10.46
CA LEU A 677 -3.95 -37.70 -11.06
C LEU A 677 -5.05 -37.17 -11.99
N SER A 678 -5.31 -35.86 -11.92
CA SER A 678 -6.25 -35.20 -12.80
C SER A 678 -5.79 -35.29 -14.25
N LEU A 679 -6.68 -35.76 -15.12
CA LEU A 679 -6.48 -35.73 -16.56
C LEU A 679 -6.70 -34.31 -17.08
N ASN A 680 -6.00 -33.94 -18.15
CA ASN A 680 -6.10 -32.61 -18.72
C ASN A 680 -7.44 -32.43 -19.46
N PRO A 681 -8.33 -31.51 -19.02
CA PRO A 681 -9.63 -31.32 -19.66
C PRO A 681 -9.51 -30.93 -21.13
N GLY A 682 -10.39 -31.48 -21.97
CA GLY A 682 -10.35 -31.28 -23.41
C GLY A 682 -9.42 -32.24 -24.17
N THR A 683 -8.57 -33.02 -23.49
CA THR A 683 -7.80 -34.09 -24.14
C THR A 683 -8.76 -35.16 -24.68
N VAL A 684 -8.51 -35.64 -25.90
CA VAL A 684 -9.31 -36.70 -26.52
C VAL A 684 -8.66 -38.05 -26.20
N LEU A 685 -9.37 -38.89 -25.45
CA LEU A 685 -8.97 -40.25 -25.12
C LEU A 685 -9.57 -41.24 -26.11
N SER A 686 -8.78 -42.22 -26.51
CA SER A 686 -9.28 -43.44 -27.16
C SER A 686 -9.98 -44.32 -26.14
N ILE A 687 -11.17 -44.80 -26.48
CA ILE A 687 -11.97 -45.70 -25.64
C ILE A 687 -12.42 -46.92 -26.43
N THR A 688 -12.87 -47.96 -25.73
CA THR A 688 -13.56 -49.06 -26.40
C THR A 688 -14.85 -48.54 -27.04
N ARG A 689 -15.13 -48.95 -28.27
CA ARG A 689 -16.34 -48.54 -28.99
C ARG A 689 -17.59 -48.91 -28.18
N THR A 690 -18.38 -47.91 -27.79
CA THR A 690 -19.53 -48.06 -26.90
C THR A 690 -20.81 -47.52 -27.55
N PRO A 691 -21.97 -48.18 -27.36
CA PRO A 691 -23.23 -47.70 -27.90
C PRO A 691 -23.71 -46.44 -27.16
N VAL A 692 -24.29 -45.51 -27.90
CA VAL A 692 -24.97 -44.31 -27.42
C VAL A 692 -26.45 -44.44 -27.79
N PRO A 693 -27.38 -44.44 -26.82
CA PRO A 693 -28.80 -44.56 -27.09
C PRO A 693 -29.31 -43.47 -28.04
N GLY A 694 -30.20 -43.84 -28.95
CA GLY A 694 -30.88 -42.90 -29.84
C GLY A 694 -31.77 -41.91 -29.08
N VAL A 695 -32.03 -40.76 -29.70
CA VAL A 695 -32.89 -39.70 -29.18
C VAL A 695 -34.13 -39.53 -30.05
N THR A 696 -35.26 -39.19 -29.42
CA THR A 696 -36.56 -39.05 -30.09
C THR A 696 -36.63 -37.84 -31.03
N THR A 697 -35.80 -36.83 -30.78
CA THR A 697 -35.62 -35.67 -31.65
C THR A 697 -34.22 -35.74 -32.24
N PRO A 698 -34.05 -35.84 -33.57
CA PRO A 698 -32.72 -35.90 -34.18
C PRO A 698 -31.88 -34.68 -33.81
N LEU A 699 -30.64 -34.93 -33.40
CA LEU A 699 -29.64 -33.89 -33.13
C LEU A 699 -28.73 -33.74 -34.35
N SER A 700 -28.14 -32.56 -34.54
CA SER A 700 -27.02 -32.42 -35.47
C SER A 700 -25.84 -33.28 -35.02
N LEU A 701 -24.91 -33.57 -35.93
CA LEU A 701 -23.72 -34.38 -35.60
C LEU A 701 -22.88 -33.72 -34.50
N GLU A 702 -22.77 -32.39 -34.53
CA GLU A 702 -22.08 -31.60 -33.51
C GLU A 702 -22.77 -31.70 -32.14
N GLN A 703 -24.10 -31.56 -32.11
CA GLN A 703 -24.88 -31.69 -30.88
C GLN A 703 -24.84 -33.11 -30.32
N ALA A 704 -24.88 -34.13 -31.18
CA ALA A 704 -24.81 -35.54 -30.78
C ALA A 704 -23.43 -35.89 -30.20
N ALA A 705 -22.34 -35.42 -30.81
CA ALA A 705 -20.98 -35.61 -30.30
C ALA A 705 -20.77 -34.90 -28.96
N ALA A 706 -21.26 -33.67 -28.82
CA ALA A 706 -21.22 -32.92 -27.56
C ALA A 706 -22.01 -33.63 -26.45
N ALA A 707 -23.22 -34.13 -26.74
CA ALA A 707 -24.04 -34.87 -25.79
C ALA A 707 -23.39 -36.20 -25.36
N ALA A 708 -22.64 -36.85 -26.25
CA ALA A 708 -21.93 -38.10 -25.97
C ALA A 708 -20.54 -37.90 -25.32
N LEU A 709 -20.12 -36.64 -25.13
CA LEU A 709 -18.81 -36.21 -24.61
C LEU A 709 -17.63 -36.74 -25.44
N CYS A 710 -17.72 -36.64 -26.77
CA CYS A 710 -16.68 -37.10 -27.70
C CYS A 710 -16.38 -36.06 -28.80
N SER A 711 -15.34 -36.28 -29.60
CA SER A 711 -15.03 -35.37 -30.71
C SER A 711 -15.98 -35.60 -31.88
N VAL A 712 -16.31 -34.55 -32.64
CA VAL A 712 -17.16 -34.66 -33.85
C VAL A 712 -16.57 -35.67 -34.85
N THR A 713 -15.25 -35.62 -35.05
CA THR A 713 -14.52 -36.53 -35.95
C THR A 713 -14.54 -37.97 -35.46
N GLY A 714 -14.37 -38.20 -34.16
CA GLY A 714 -14.40 -39.53 -33.56
C GLY A 714 -15.81 -40.14 -33.57
N TYR A 715 -16.83 -39.33 -33.29
CA TYR A 715 -18.22 -39.73 -33.37
C TYR A 715 -18.64 -40.06 -34.81
N ALA A 716 -18.24 -39.24 -35.78
CA ALA A 716 -18.45 -39.52 -37.20
C ALA A 716 -17.76 -40.83 -37.63
N ALA A 717 -16.50 -41.04 -37.24
CA ALA A 717 -15.74 -42.24 -37.56
C ALA A 717 -16.36 -43.51 -36.94
N ALA A 718 -16.80 -43.45 -35.68
CA ALA A 718 -17.44 -44.58 -34.99
C ALA A 718 -18.76 -45.04 -35.64
N ASN A 719 -19.38 -44.18 -36.45
CA ASN A 719 -20.67 -44.39 -37.12
C ASN A 719 -20.59 -44.34 -38.65
N ALA A 720 -19.40 -44.29 -39.26
CA ALA A 720 -19.25 -44.08 -40.70
C ALA A 720 -19.90 -45.20 -41.56
N ASP A 721 -19.96 -46.41 -41.01
CA ASP A 721 -20.59 -47.58 -41.64
C ASP A 721 -22.03 -47.84 -41.15
N LEU A 722 -22.57 -46.98 -40.27
CA LEU A 722 -23.93 -47.15 -39.74
C LEU A 722 -24.96 -46.90 -40.83
N THR A 723 -25.75 -47.93 -41.16
CA THR A 723 -26.89 -47.83 -42.08
C THR A 723 -28.17 -47.54 -41.30
N GLY A 724 -29.16 -46.92 -41.94
CA GLY A 724 -30.43 -46.57 -41.28
C GLY A 724 -30.41 -45.25 -40.49
N TRP A 725 -29.25 -44.66 -40.22
CA TRP A 725 -29.13 -43.41 -39.46
C TRP A 725 -29.44 -42.16 -40.29
N LEU A 726 -29.08 -42.16 -41.58
CA LEU A 726 -29.37 -41.05 -42.47
C LEU A 726 -30.82 -41.08 -42.94
N LYS A 727 -31.46 -39.92 -42.96
CA LYS A 727 -32.86 -39.73 -43.39
C LYS A 727 -32.98 -39.95 -44.90
N PRO A 728 -33.88 -40.84 -45.39
CA PRO A 728 -34.13 -41.00 -46.81
C PRO A 728 -34.52 -39.68 -47.47
N GLY A 729 -34.00 -39.42 -48.67
CA GLY A 729 -34.30 -38.24 -49.46
C GLY A 729 -33.62 -36.95 -48.98
N CYS A 730 -32.81 -36.97 -47.92
CA CYS A 730 -32.02 -35.81 -47.54
C CYS A 730 -30.82 -35.64 -48.48
N THR A 731 -30.40 -34.40 -48.74
CA THR A 731 -29.25 -34.09 -49.60
C THR A 731 -28.05 -33.74 -48.73
N LEU A 732 -26.95 -34.46 -48.92
CA LEU A 732 -25.65 -34.17 -48.31
C LEU A 732 -24.78 -33.40 -49.30
N SER A 733 -24.02 -32.42 -48.81
CA SER A 733 -23.14 -31.61 -49.65
C SER A 733 -21.68 -31.74 -49.22
N TYR A 734 -20.77 -31.77 -50.19
CA TYR A 734 -19.32 -31.81 -49.94
C TYR A 734 -18.59 -31.13 -51.10
N GLN A 735 -17.75 -30.13 -50.80
CA GLN A 735 -16.97 -29.39 -51.80
C GLN A 735 -17.78 -28.85 -53.00
N GLY A 736 -19.00 -28.36 -52.75
CA GLY A 736 -19.90 -27.84 -53.78
C GLY A 736 -20.65 -28.90 -54.58
N LEU A 737 -20.37 -30.19 -54.37
CA LEU A 737 -21.12 -31.33 -54.89
C LEU A 737 -22.25 -31.71 -53.93
N SER A 738 -23.34 -32.28 -54.45
CA SER A 738 -24.49 -32.69 -53.62
C SER A 738 -25.05 -34.03 -54.09
N LEU A 739 -25.37 -34.90 -53.13
CA LEU A 739 -25.94 -36.24 -53.36
C LEU A 739 -27.10 -36.48 -52.42
N THR A 740 -28.14 -37.13 -52.92
CA THR A 740 -29.33 -37.45 -52.14
C THR A 740 -29.24 -38.88 -51.59
N VAL A 741 -29.58 -39.05 -50.31
CA VAL A 741 -29.62 -40.35 -49.64
C VAL A 741 -30.76 -41.16 -50.23
N GLU A 742 -30.41 -42.27 -50.89
CA GLU A 742 -31.39 -43.16 -51.51
C GLU A 742 -31.77 -44.30 -50.56
N ILE A 743 -32.97 -44.83 -50.81
CA ILE A 743 -33.42 -46.09 -50.23
C ILE A 743 -32.96 -47.20 -51.16
N THR A 744 -32.18 -48.15 -50.64
CA THR A 744 -31.55 -49.21 -51.44
C THR A 744 -32.58 -50.24 -51.94
N GLU A 745 -33.70 -50.45 -51.22
CA GLU A 745 -34.85 -51.30 -51.57
C GLU A 745 -36.14 -50.81 -50.86
N PRO A 746 -37.38 -51.08 -51.31
CA PRO A 746 -38.62 -50.54 -50.73
C PRO A 746 -38.76 -50.64 -49.19
N ASP A 747 -38.08 -51.61 -48.57
CA ASP A 747 -37.99 -51.81 -47.11
C ASP A 747 -36.53 -51.93 -46.58
N GLY A 748 -35.53 -51.52 -47.37
CA GLY A 748 -34.10 -51.68 -47.08
C GLY A 748 -33.50 -50.53 -46.23
N PRO A 749 -32.38 -50.77 -45.52
CA PRO A 749 -31.75 -49.73 -44.71
C PRO A 749 -31.21 -48.59 -45.60
N THR A 750 -31.23 -47.37 -45.05
CA THR A 750 -30.64 -46.21 -45.73
C THR A 750 -29.13 -46.34 -45.83
N GLN A 751 -28.56 -45.70 -46.85
CA GLN A 751 -27.11 -45.69 -47.11
C GLN A 751 -26.33 -45.13 -45.91
N SER A 752 -25.13 -45.67 -45.64
CA SER A 752 -24.20 -45.12 -44.65
C SER A 752 -23.35 -43.97 -45.23
N PHE A 753 -22.67 -43.22 -44.36
CA PHE A 753 -21.74 -42.17 -44.81
C PHE A 753 -20.63 -42.72 -45.73
N ASN A 754 -20.09 -43.91 -45.44
CA ASN A 754 -19.07 -44.54 -46.31
C ASN A 754 -19.65 -45.00 -47.66
N MET A 755 -20.91 -45.43 -47.71
CA MET A 755 -21.58 -45.74 -48.98
C MET A 755 -21.78 -44.47 -49.82
N ILE A 756 -22.18 -43.36 -49.18
CA ILE A 756 -22.36 -42.07 -49.86
C ILE A 756 -21.02 -41.49 -50.34
N ALA A 757 -19.97 -41.58 -49.53
CA ALA A 757 -18.63 -41.15 -49.95
C ALA A 757 -18.17 -41.87 -51.23
N ARG A 758 -18.45 -43.18 -51.36
CA ARG A 758 -18.18 -43.93 -52.60
C ARG A 758 -18.98 -43.37 -53.78
N ARG A 759 -20.25 -43.00 -53.58
CA ARG A 759 -21.08 -42.39 -54.63
C ARG A 759 -20.57 -41.02 -55.04
N PHE A 760 -20.11 -40.19 -54.10
CA PHE A 760 -19.43 -38.92 -54.44
C PHE A 760 -18.24 -39.15 -55.37
N ILE A 761 -17.47 -40.21 -55.13
CA ILE A 761 -16.31 -40.58 -55.97
C ILE A 761 -16.78 -41.09 -57.33
N THR A 762 -17.72 -42.04 -57.38
CA THR A 762 -18.07 -42.75 -58.63
C THR A 762 -19.07 -42.00 -59.52
N GLU A 763 -20.00 -41.25 -58.94
CA GLU A 763 -21.08 -40.55 -59.67
C GLU A 763 -20.73 -39.10 -59.97
N LEU A 764 -19.96 -38.43 -59.09
CA LEU A 764 -19.66 -37.01 -59.19
C LEU A 764 -18.15 -36.69 -59.34
N ASN A 765 -17.30 -37.71 -59.53
CA ASN A 765 -15.84 -37.57 -59.68
C ASN A 765 -15.14 -36.81 -58.54
N ALA A 766 -15.59 -36.97 -57.29
CA ALA A 766 -14.89 -36.44 -56.12
C ALA A 766 -13.51 -37.10 -55.90
N ASP A 767 -12.61 -36.45 -55.14
CA ASP A 767 -11.26 -36.97 -54.79
C ASP A 767 -11.37 -38.39 -54.20
N SER A 768 -10.53 -39.31 -54.66
CA SER A 768 -10.52 -40.72 -54.23
C SER A 768 -10.22 -40.91 -52.74
N ARG A 769 -9.73 -39.88 -52.05
CA ARG A 769 -9.52 -39.84 -50.59
C ARG A 769 -10.77 -39.41 -49.80
N THR A 770 -11.88 -39.12 -50.46
CA THR A 770 -13.14 -38.74 -49.79
C THR A 770 -13.65 -39.90 -48.94
N THR A 771 -13.79 -39.67 -47.63
CA THR A 771 -14.30 -40.67 -46.68
C THR A 771 -15.66 -40.28 -46.13
N GLY A 772 -16.39 -41.25 -45.57
CA GLY A 772 -17.66 -40.97 -44.88
C GLY A 772 -17.51 -39.94 -43.76
N VAL A 773 -16.37 -39.93 -43.06
CA VAL A 773 -16.06 -38.95 -42.01
C VAL A 773 -15.97 -37.52 -42.58
N MET A 774 -15.38 -37.35 -43.75
CA MET A 774 -15.29 -36.03 -44.41
C MET A 774 -16.66 -35.53 -44.87
N ILE A 775 -17.50 -36.43 -45.39
CA ILE A 775 -18.89 -36.11 -45.74
C ILE A 775 -19.69 -35.73 -44.50
N ALA A 776 -19.56 -36.50 -43.41
CA ALA A 776 -20.24 -36.23 -42.14
C ALA A 776 -19.81 -34.88 -41.55
N ALA A 777 -18.50 -34.61 -41.50
CA ALA A 777 -17.94 -33.35 -41.01
C ALA A 777 -18.41 -32.13 -41.82
N ALA A 778 -18.53 -32.25 -43.15
CA ALA A 778 -19.03 -31.17 -44.00
C ALA A 778 -20.51 -30.81 -43.77
N ASN A 779 -21.28 -31.70 -43.12
CA ASN A 779 -22.69 -31.51 -42.83
C ASN A 779 -22.97 -31.47 -41.31
N THR A 780 -21.96 -31.16 -40.49
CA THR A 780 -22.01 -31.39 -39.04
C THR A 780 -23.07 -30.59 -38.26
N THR A 781 -23.49 -29.43 -38.77
CA THR A 781 -24.46 -28.55 -38.10
C THR A 781 -25.91 -28.86 -38.47
N ARG A 782 -26.15 -29.80 -39.39
CA ARG A 782 -27.47 -30.14 -39.89
C ARG A 782 -28.12 -31.22 -39.03
N ASP A 783 -29.30 -30.93 -38.50
CA ASP A 783 -30.15 -31.86 -37.75
C ASP A 783 -31.20 -32.55 -38.67
N ASP A 784 -31.52 -31.94 -39.81
CA ASP A 784 -32.54 -32.40 -40.76
C ASP A 784 -32.17 -33.68 -41.54
N ILE A 785 -30.91 -34.12 -41.43
CA ILE A 785 -30.35 -35.25 -42.19
C ILE A 785 -30.37 -36.59 -41.44
N PHE A 786 -30.73 -36.62 -40.16
CA PHE A 786 -30.70 -37.81 -39.30
C PHE A 786 -32.09 -38.35 -38.94
N GLN A 787 -32.19 -39.67 -38.76
CA GLN A 787 -33.38 -40.36 -38.25
C GLN A 787 -33.39 -40.39 -36.71
N PRO A 788 -34.57 -40.28 -36.05
CA PRO A 788 -34.70 -40.43 -34.61
C PRO A 788 -34.52 -41.90 -34.18
N ASP A 789 -34.27 -42.11 -32.88
CA ASP A 789 -34.26 -43.42 -32.21
C ASP A 789 -33.27 -44.46 -32.77
N VAL A 790 -32.24 -44.03 -33.50
CA VAL A 790 -31.15 -44.89 -33.96
C VAL A 790 -30.01 -44.92 -32.93
N THR A 791 -29.63 -46.12 -32.50
CA THR A 791 -28.45 -46.32 -31.64
C THR A 791 -27.18 -46.03 -32.42
N THR A 792 -26.41 -45.06 -31.94
CA THR A 792 -25.10 -44.67 -32.48
C THR A 792 -23.99 -45.22 -31.59
N TYR A 793 -22.74 -44.89 -31.90
CA TYR A 793 -21.57 -45.35 -31.17
C TYR A 793 -20.56 -44.21 -30.96
N LYS A 794 -19.78 -44.29 -29.89
CA LYS A 794 -18.57 -43.46 -29.69
C LYS A 794 -17.34 -44.35 -29.53
N ALA A 795 -16.18 -43.87 -29.97
CA ALA A 795 -14.90 -44.57 -29.87
C ALA A 795 -13.79 -43.70 -29.23
N ASP A 796 -14.11 -42.45 -28.93
CA ASP A 796 -13.28 -41.51 -28.19
C ASP A 796 -14.11 -40.78 -27.11
N TYR A 797 -13.40 -40.12 -26.20
CA TYR A 797 -13.98 -39.36 -25.09
C TYR A 797 -13.18 -38.09 -24.85
N VAL A 798 -13.86 -36.96 -24.70
CA VAL A 798 -13.23 -35.68 -24.35
C VAL A 798 -13.23 -35.55 -22.83
N VAL A 799 -12.04 -35.49 -22.24
CA VAL A 799 -11.84 -35.39 -20.78
C VAL A 799 -12.58 -34.20 -20.20
N GLN A 800 -13.35 -34.44 -19.13
CA GLN A 800 -14.09 -33.43 -18.39
C GLN A 800 -13.31 -32.97 -17.15
N ARG A 801 -13.75 -31.87 -16.54
CA ARG A 801 -13.14 -31.36 -15.31
C ARG A 801 -13.22 -32.40 -14.19
N ASN A 802 -12.12 -32.60 -13.47
CA ASN A 802 -11.97 -33.56 -12.37
C ASN A 802 -11.94 -35.04 -12.78
N ASP A 803 -11.95 -35.36 -14.08
CA ASP A 803 -11.71 -36.74 -14.51
C ASP A 803 -10.28 -37.17 -14.13
N THR A 804 -10.16 -38.42 -13.71
CA THR A 804 -8.91 -39.16 -13.42
C THR A 804 -8.98 -40.50 -14.15
N LEU A 805 -7.89 -41.29 -14.19
CA LEU A 805 -8.00 -42.65 -14.74
C LEU A 805 -8.96 -43.51 -13.91
N LEU A 806 -8.91 -43.37 -12.57
CA LEU A 806 -9.72 -44.16 -11.63
C LEU A 806 -11.21 -43.76 -11.65
N SER A 807 -11.50 -42.46 -11.76
CA SER A 807 -12.85 -41.89 -11.72
C SER A 807 -13.04 -40.96 -12.92
N ASN A 808 -13.85 -41.39 -13.89
CA ASN A 808 -14.12 -40.68 -15.13
C ASN A 808 -15.53 -40.97 -15.66
N HIS A 809 -15.98 -40.17 -16.62
CA HIS A 809 -17.30 -40.33 -17.24
C HIS A 809 -17.25 -41.00 -18.63
N SER A 810 -16.12 -41.60 -19.01
CA SER A 810 -15.95 -42.24 -20.32
C SER A 810 -16.73 -43.55 -20.47
N GLY A 811 -17.00 -44.23 -19.34
CA GLY A 811 -17.57 -45.58 -19.29
C GLY A 811 -16.53 -46.70 -19.38
N CYS A 812 -15.23 -46.37 -19.49
CA CYS A 812 -14.13 -47.34 -19.47
C CYS A 812 -13.46 -47.45 -18.09
N SER A 813 -12.93 -48.63 -17.76
CA SER A 813 -12.11 -48.82 -16.56
C SER A 813 -10.73 -48.16 -16.73
N LYS A 814 -10.03 -47.94 -15.61
CA LYS A 814 -8.67 -47.38 -15.61
C LYS A 814 -7.69 -48.24 -16.42
N GLU A 815 -7.85 -49.56 -16.42
CA GLU A 815 -7.03 -50.50 -17.19
C GLU A 815 -7.22 -50.31 -18.70
N ASN A 816 -8.47 -50.20 -19.14
CA ASN A 816 -8.77 -49.93 -20.55
C ASN A 816 -8.26 -48.56 -21.00
N LEU A 817 -8.46 -47.53 -20.18
CA LEU A 817 -7.97 -46.19 -20.49
C LEU A 817 -6.43 -46.14 -20.54
N ALA A 818 -5.75 -46.74 -19.55
CA ALA A 818 -4.29 -46.78 -19.52
C ALA A 818 -3.72 -47.52 -20.74
N ALA A 819 -4.32 -48.64 -21.13
CA ALA A 819 -3.86 -49.42 -22.29
C ALA A 819 -4.05 -48.68 -23.62
N LEU A 820 -5.21 -48.04 -23.83
CA LEU A 820 -5.55 -47.38 -25.09
C LEU A 820 -4.88 -46.00 -25.27
N ASN A 821 -4.40 -45.39 -24.19
CA ASN A 821 -3.94 -43.99 -24.20
C ASN A 821 -2.45 -43.81 -23.88
N THR A 822 -1.63 -44.85 -24.04
CA THR A 822 -0.17 -44.77 -23.80
C THR A 822 0.55 -43.75 -24.69
N ASP A 823 0.00 -43.49 -25.88
CA ASP A 823 0.51 -42.52 -26.87
C ASP A 823 -0.27 -41.20 -26.89
N THR A 824 -1.26 -41.03 -26.00
CA THR A 824 -2.02 -39.77 -25.90
C THR A 824 -1.13 -38.68 -25.31
N VAL A 825 -0.86 -37.66 -26.11
CA VAL A 825 -0.10 -36.48 -25.69
C VAL A 825 -0.95 -35.59 -24.80
N ASN A 826 -0.31 -34.90 -23.86
CA ASN A 826 -0.99 -34.00 -22.90
C ASN A 826 -2.08 -34.71 -22.08
N LEU A 827 -1.86 -35.98 -21.74
CA LEU A 827 -2.76 -36.72 -20.85
C LEU A 827 -2.85 -36.05 -19.47
N PHE A 828 -1.70 -35.61 -18.95
CA PHE A 828 -1.58 -34.75 -17.77
C PHE A 828 -1.20 -33.33 -18.19
N SER A 829 -1.54 -32.34 -17.36
CA SER A 829 -1.11 -30.96 -17.60
C SER A 829 0.41 -30.82 -17.42
N ALA A 830 1.02 -29.91 -18.18
CA ALA A 830 2.44 -29.60 -18.01
C ALA A 830 2.73 -29.15 -16.57
N GLY A 831 3.78 -29.70 -15.96
CA GLY A 831 4.12 -29.52 -14.55
C GLY A 831 3.55 -30.60 -13.61
N ALA A 832 2.68 -31.49 -14.09
CA ALA A 832 2.17 -32.60 -13.26
C ALA A 832 3.31 -33.55 -12.84
N ALA A 833 3.34 -33.90 -11.55
CA ALA A 833 4.29 -34.85 -10.99
C ALA A 833 3.76 -36.28 -11.14
N VAL A 834 4.33 -37.04 -12.07
CA VAL A 834 3.96 -38.43 -12.35
C VAL A 834 4.85 -39.36 -11.53
N TYR A 835 4.26 -40.13 -10.62
CA TYR A 835 4.97 -41.07 -9.77
C TYR A 835 5.54 -42.23 -10.58
N TYR A 836 6.76 -42.70 -10.28
CA TYR A 836 7.34 -43.86 -10.97
C TYR A 836 7.97 -44.91 -10.04
N GLY A 837 7.93 -44.70 -8.73
CA GLY A 837 8.44 -45.65 -7.74
C GLY A 837 8.92 -44.95 -6.48
N ALA A 838 9.58 -45.70 -5.60
CA ALA A 838 10.16 -45.18 -4.38
C ALA A 838 11.58 -45.72 -4.17
N LYS A 839 12.35 -45.05 -3.33
CA LYS A 839 13.71 -45.46 -2.95
C LYS A 839 13.91 -45.34 -1.46
N ASN A 840 14.47 -46.39 -0.86
CA ASN A 840 14.94 -46.36 0.52
C ASN A 840 16.23 -45.55 0.63
N ARG A 841 16.22 -44.55 1.50
CA ARG A 841 17.36 -43.69 1.79
C ARG A 841 17.71 -43.80 3.27
N THR A 842 19.00 -43.80 3.55
CA THR A 842 19.48 -43.74 4.93
C THR A 842 19.26 -42.31 5.45
N PRO A 843 18.58 -42.13 6.60
CA PRO A 843 18.34 -40.80 7.17
C PRO A 843 19.67 -40.16 7.60
N GLN A 844 20.17 -39.20 6.82
CA GLN A 844 21.36 -38.39 7.10
C GLN A 844 21.06 -36.91 6.94
N GLY A 845 21.71 -36.08 7.76
CA GLY A 845 21.52 -34.63 7.77
C GLY A 845 20.21 -34.19 8.41
N THR A 846 19.91 -32.91 8.24
CA THR A 846 18.62 -32.33 8.65
C THR A 846 17.49 -32.79 7.73
N LEU A 847 16.23 -32.67 8.17
CA LEU A 847 15.07 -32.96 7.33
C LEU A 847 15.10 -32.15 6.02
N ASN A 848 15.50 -30.88 6.08
CA ASN A 848 15.65 -30.03 4.91
C ASN A 848 16.72 -30.56 3.94
N GLU A 849 17.90 -30.91 4.45
CA GLU A 849 18.98 -31.49 3.63
C GLU A 849 18.53 -32.79 2.97
N PHE A 850 17.88 -33.68 3.73
CA PHE A 850 17.39 -34.97 3.23
C PHE A 850 16.34 -34.83 2.12
N CYS A 851 15.43 -33.87 2.23
CA CYS A 851 14.40 -33.60 1.22
C CYS A 851 14.97 -32.96 -0.07
N HIS A 852 16.13 -32.31 -0.01
CA HIS A 852 16.79 -31.70 -1.17
C HIS A 852 17.76 -32.63 -1.90
N THR A 853 18.24 -33.67 -1.23
CA THR A 853 18.97 -34.81 -1.84
C THR A 853 17.99 -35.81 -2.47
#